data_AF-A0AB73T1W8-F1
#
_entry.id   AF-A0AB73T1W8-F1
#
_cell.length_a   1.000
_cell.length_b   1.000
_cell.length_c   1.000
_cell.angle_alpha   90.00
_cell.angle_beta   90.00
_cell.angle_gamma   90.00
#
_symmetry.space_group_name_H-M   'P 1'
#
loop_
_entity.id
_entity.type
_entity.pdbx_description
1 polymer ?
#
loop_
_entity_poly.entity_id
_entity_poly.type
_entity_poly.pdbx_seq_one_letter_code
_entity_poly.pdbx_strand_id
1 'polypeptide(L)'
;MVCKQCGKELAPDDVFCGSCGWRVESEDLGTAGDGEKRFCINCGRILRADAQFCPNCGRPVDGGNEGEQEMACGYDWGNASGGGVPKKKARQAGILKVKKLGRHGKDRDESPEEDVRTEPGIVPVPDEGILHVDDESTVRPQKIWQGKKKKAMIGAAAVLLAAGGIAGWMLLSDGPSAGRYGQVLYTKGGEAWAIDASQKEPEKEFYDLEMSSISYDVGGISGYLVKNRIRYSEDHSYIYYPDKKSDTVDYSFELCRRSLDTGDVEYIADEVTVYELLPDGRIVYTGGEDKALYLKDGEEKEKLAAGVYDFKVNKSGTMVTWIQNVHNTDAAVEGDLYVRALTEKEAENEKIASEATLAGYSEDMRSFIYLRDKVLYLQRGGQERIKVDSDVQSARPGDENLETFYYMKEPSDDNMDWTAFVDDDMKASDEILSYPAQEDFQIQKTEKSSGSNKKVYVPDEEAYQKAVEAYEEKTARDKLREQLNSLDISIEKRQLCFYGDGEAGVIEENFNGSLDYPGWNKGIIYESIKPPSEKKLKLSDFQDFAEAESAIETAVFENTAVCATAGRDVTAIAPGFGIYQSSFEEETGIAGVLLHNEENIIPKLVRIDIQEDGTLNIAEVDQNVTYLSCILNGSMYYIKDENNSKGDLWCDGKKIDTDVYKYSPRPLSEALSVVYASDYNEEKQRGVMKSYDGTEIKTIAEDVHMYLELPGTGLAVLSDYSSKDLAGDLKLYTEDGNFSLLDENVESILQGVLF
;
A
#
# COMPACT_ATOMS: atom_id res chain seq x y z
N MET A 1 -2.68 -52.46 -9.11
CA MET A 1 -3.75 -51.52 -8.69
C MET A 1 -4.96 -51.73 -9.59
N VAL A 2 -6.19 -51.48 -9.14
CA VAL A 2 -7.39 -51.63 -9.99
C VAL A 2 -8.18 -50.33 -10.02
N CYS A 3 -8.69 -49.94 -11.19
CA CYS A 3 -9.51 -48.75 -11.36
C CYS A 3 -10.82 -48.91 -10.56
N LYS A 4 -11.08 -48.04 -9.58
CA LYS A 4 -12.32 -48.10 -8.79
C LYS A 4 -13.59 -47.92 -9.63
N GLN A 5 -13.49 -47.28 -10.80
CA GLN A 5 -14.66 -46.97 -11.62
C GLN A 5 -15.05 -48.08 -12.62
N CYS A 6 -14.10 -48.88 -13.09
CA CYS A 6 -14.41 -49.97 -14.05
C CYS A 6 -13.81 -51.34 -13.69
N GLY A 7 -13.05 -51.43 -12.59
CA GLY A 7 -12.45 -52.67 -12.10
C GLY A 7 -11.25 -53.18 -12.89
N LYS A 8 -10.79 -52.46 -13.93
CA LYS A 8 -9.64 -52.88 -14.74
C LYS A 8 -8.32 -52.72 -13.98
N GLU A 9 -7.42 -53.67 -14.17
CA GLU A 9 -6.06 -53.63 -13.63
C GLU A 9 -5.23 -52.52 -14.29
N LEU A 10 -4.51 -51.76 -13.46
CA LEU A 10 -3.71 -50.58 -13.80
C LEU A 10 -2.24 -50.83 -13.45
N ALA A 11 -1.34 -50.28 -14.27
CA ALA A 11 0.10 -50.26 -13.98
C ALA A 11 0.41 -49.19 -12.89
N PRO A 12 1.52 -49.32 -12.14
CA PRO A 12 1.84 -48.43 -11.01
C PRO A 12 1.94 -46.93 -11.34
N ASP A 13 2.17 -46.59 -12.61
CA ASP A 13 2.43 -45.22 -13.08
C ASP A 13 1.30 -44.68 -14.00
N ASP A 14 0.16 -45.40 -14.10
CA ASP A 14 -0.96 -44.97 -14.94
C ASP A 14 -1.69 -43.77 -14.33
N VAL A 15 -1.53 -42.58 -14.93
CA VAL A 15 -2.24 -41.35 -14.54
C VAL A 15 -3.73 -41.40 -14.94
N PHE A 16 -4.07 -42.19 -15.97
CA PHE A 16 -5.43 -42.38 -16.46
C PHE A 16 -5.70 -43.85 -16.77
N CYS A 17 -6.92 -44.32 -16.48
CA CYS A 17 -7.35 -45.65 -16.89
C CYS A 17 -7.52 -45.70 -18.41
N GLY A 18 -6.65 -46.44 -19.10
CA GLY A 18 -6.71 -46.60 -20.57
C GLY A 18 -7.97 -47.30 -21.12
N SER A 19 -8.94 -47.68 -20.26
CA SER A 19 -10.24 -48.22 -20.70
C SER A 19 -11.42 -47.28 -20.50
N CYS A 20 -11.43 -46.45 -19.45
CA CYS A 20 -12.57 -45.55 -19.18
C CYS A 20 -12.19 -44.07 -19.10
N GLY A 21 -10.91 -43.72 -19.19
CA GLY A 21 -10.41 -42.35 -19.14
C GLY A 21 -10.39 -41.72 -17.74
N TRP A 22 -10.74 -42.49 -16.70
CA TRP A 22 -10.73 -42.00 -15.31
C TRP A 22 -9.32 -41.66 -14.84
N ARG A 23 -9.12 -40.46 -14.28
CA ARG A 23 -7.85 -40.02 -13.70
C ARG A 23 -7.62 -40.70 -12.36
N VAL A 24 -6.45 -41.30 -12.18
CA VAL A 24 -6.11 -42.07 -10.98
C VAL A 24 -5.36 -41.17 -10.00
N GLU A 25 -6.00 -40.83 -8.88
CA GLU A 25 -5.38 -40.05 -7.80
C GLU A 25 -4.71 -40.98 -6.77
N SER A 26 -3.70 -40.48 -6.05
CA SER A 26 -2.89 -41.26 -5.10
C SER A 26 -3.71 -41.86 -3.95
N GLU A 27 -4.83 -41.24 -3.60
CA GLU A 27 -5.78 -41.69 -2.59
C GLU A 27 -6.69 -42.83 -3.09
N ASP A 28 -6.68 -43.09 -4.40
CA ASP A 28 -7.51 -44.12 -5.03
C ASP A 28 -6.88 -45.51 -5.10
N LEU A 29 -5.71 -45.69 -4.49
CA LEU A 29 -4.92 -46.91 -4.56
C LEU A 29 -4.92 -47.67 -3.22
N GLY A 30 -5.36 -48.93 -3.23
CA GLY A 30 -5.24 -49.85 -2.08
C GLY A 30 -3.80 -50.34 -1.88
N THR A 31 -3.35 -50.41 -0.63
CA THR A 31 -1.93 -50.51 -0.23
C THR A 31 -1.33 -51.92 -0.18
N ALA A 32 -0.02 -52.01 -0.47
CA ALA A 32 0.86 -53.05 0.04
C ALA A 32 2.34 -52.56 0.14
N GLY A 33 2.91 -52.61 1.35
CA GLY A 33 4.34 -52.90 1.61
C GLY A 33 5.35 -51.74 1.68
N ASP A 34 6.02 -51.67 2.82
CA ASP A 34 6.94 -50.68 3.39
C ASP A 34 8.44 -51.08 3.28
N GLY A 35 9.30 -50.12 2.92
CA GLY A 35 10.76 -50.27 2.88
C GLY A 35 11.50 -48.92 3.08
N GLU A 36 12.62 -48.95 3.81
CA GLU A 36 13.38 -47.79 4.32
C GLU A 36 13.79 -46.75 3.24
N LYS A 37 13.54 -45.47 3.54
CA LYS A 37 13.80 -44.32 2.66
C LYS A 37 15.22 -43.77 2.87
N ARG A 38 16.03 -43.69 1.80
CA ARG A 38 17.31 -42.97 1.77
C ARG A 38 17.10 -41.53 1.27
N PHE A 39 17.97 -40.59 1.61
CA PHE A 39 17.85 -39.18 1.19
C PHE A 39 19.12 -38.68 0.49
N CYS A 40 18.96 -37.80 -0.50
CA CYS A 40 20.07 -37.14 -1.18
C CYS A 40 20.66 -36.03 -0.29
N ILE A 41 21.97 -36.10 -0.02
CA ILE A 41 22.67 -35.11 0.82
C ILE A 41 22.69 -33.69 0.23
N ASN A 42 22.52 -33.55 -1.08
CA ASN A 42 22.60 -32.24 -1.75
C ASN A 42 21.25 -31.52 -1.87
N CYS A 43 20.15 -32.26 -2.09
CA CYS A 43 18.84 -31.64 -2.36
C CYS A 43 17.68 -32.23 -1.55
N GLY A 44 17.96 -33.08 -0.56
CA GLY A 44 16.97 -33.62 0.39
C GLY A 44 15.96 -34.63 -0.19
N ARG A 45 16.01 -34.94 -1.50
CA ARG A 45 15.04 -35.85 -2.14
C ARG A 45 15.19 -37.29 -1.65
N ILE A 46 14.07 -37.98 -1.42
CA ILE A 46 14.02 -39.41 -1.13
C ILE A 46 14.52 -40.22 -2.34
N LEU A 47 15.52 -41.05 -2.11
CA LEU A 47 16.14 -41.94 -3.07
C LEU A 47 15.62 -43.37 -2.90
N ARG A 48 15.55 -44.11 -4.01
CA ARG A 48 15.37 -45.57 -3.99
C ARG A 48 16.60 -46.22 -3.35
N ALA A 49 16.42 -47.37 -2.70
CA ALA A 49 17.47 -48.02 -1.91
C ALA A 49 18.76 -48.33 -2.73
N ASP A 50 18.62 -48.50 -4.05
CA ASP A 50 19.64 -48.85 -5.03
C ASP A 50 20.09 -47.69 -5.95
N ALA A 51 19.63 -46.45 -5.71
CA ALA A 51 19.99 -45.31 -6.55
C ALA A 51 21.48 -44.93 -6.37
N GLN A 52 22.26 -45.00 -7.46
CA GLN A 52 23.67 -44.54 -7.47
C GLN A 52 23.81 -43.04 -7.79
N PHE A 53 22.79 -42.43 -8.39
CA PHE A 53 22.75 -40.99 -8.71
C PHE A 53 21.38 -40.42 -8.32
N CYS A 54 21.38 -39.16 -7.89
CA CYS A 54 20.12 -38.45 -7.62
C CYS A 54 19.44 -38.08 -8.94
N PRO A 55 18.19 -38.52 -9.20
CA PRO A 55 17.48 -38.19 -10.44
C PRO A 55 17.07 -36.71 -10.52
N ASN A 56 17.15 -35.96 -9.41
CA ASN A 56 16.79 -34.54 -9.38
C ASN A 56 17.98 -33.62 -9.61
N CYS A 57 19.14 -33.90 -9.00
CA CYS A 57 20.31 -33.03 -9.08
C CYS A 57 21.53 -33.66 -9.78
N GLY A 58 21.41 -34.90 -10.27
CA GLY A 58 22.46 -35.58 -11.04
C GLY A 58 23.69 -36.04 -10.26
N ARG A 59 23.82 -35.67 -8.97
CA ARG A 59 25.00 -36.02 -8.16
C ARG A 59 25.05 -37.53 -7.83
N PRO A 60 26.24 -38.16 -7.87
CA PRO A 60 26.44 -39.50 -7.35
C PRO A 60 26.22 -39.54 -5.84
N VAL A 61 25.64 -40.64 -5.36
CA VAL A 61 25.26 -40.82 -3.96
C VAL A 61 26.47 -41.10 -3.06
N ASP A 62 27.58 -41.58 -3.64
CA ASP A 62 28.85 -41.83 -2.97
C ASP A 62 29.95 -40.93 -3.59
N GLY A 63 30.27 -39.80 -2.95
CA GLY A 63 31.20 -38.78 -3.48
C GLY A 63 32.69 -39.06 -3.20
N GLY A 64 33.55 -38.67 -4.16
CA GLY A 64 35.01 -38.55 -4.01
C GLY A 64 35.59 -37.47 -4.94
N ASN A 65 36.45 -36.61 -4.39
CA ASN A 65 37.12 -35.43 -4.97
C ASN A 65 37.90 -35.69 -6.27
N GLU A 66 38.02 -34.65 -7.13
CA GLU A 66 39.28 -34.11 -7.69
C GLU A 66 39.05 -33.01 -8.75
N GLY A 67 39.81 -31.90 -8.66
CA GLY A 67 40.55 -31.37 -9.83
C GLY A 67 40.06 -30.09 -10.53
N GLU A 68 40.77 -28.99 -10.27
CA GLU A 68 40.84 -27.73 -11.04
C GLU A 68 41.17 -27.92 -12.53
N GLN A 69 40.77 -26.97 -13.40
CA GLN A 69 41.71 -26.21 -14.24
C GLN A 69 41.07 -25.10 -15.10
N GLU A 70 41.84 -24.02 -15.19
CA GLU A 70 41.71 -22.75 -15.91
C GLU A 70 41.46 -22.87 -17.43
N MET A 71 40.88 -21.82 -18.04
CA MET A 71 41.53 -21.17 -19.19
C MET A 71 40.96 -19.78 -19.52
N ALA A 72 41.87 -18.82 -19.59
CA ALA A 72 41.68 -17.43 -19.96
C ALA A 72 41.79 -17.18 -21.48
N CYS A 73 41.08 -16.17 -21.99
CA CYS A 73 41.57 -15.10 -22.87
C CYS A 73 40.46 -14.03 -22.96
N GLY A 74 40.66 -12.71 -22.88
CA GLY A 74 41.83 -11.88 -23.11
C GLY A 74 41.69 -11.18 -24.46
N TYR A 75 41.15 -9.95 -24.49
CA TYR A 75 41.53 -8.91 -25.46
C TYR A 75 41.17 -7.51 -24.94
N ASP A 76 42.13 -6.61 -25.08
CA ASP A 76 42.16 -5.22 -24.65
C ASP A 76 42.27 -4.29 -25.87
N TRP A 77 41.89 -3.03 -25.64
CA TRP A 77 42.17 -1.78 -26.34
C TRP A 77 41.28 -1.27 -27.49
N GLY A 78 40.75 -0.04 -27.30
CA GLY A 78 40.69 0.94 -28.39
C GLY A 78 39.59 2.01 -28.39
N ASN A 79 39.86 3.14 -27.75
CA ASN A 79 39.18 4.44 -27.88
C ASN A 79 38.74 4.85 -29.30
N ALA A 80 37.56 5.48 -29.42
CA ALA A 80 37.33 6.60 -30.35
C ALA A 80 36.13 7.48 -29.92
N SER A 81 36.41 8.77 -29.85
CA SER A 81 35.58 9.93 -29.52
C SER A 81 34.54 10.32 -30.59
N GLY A 82 33.41 10.91 -30.14
CA GLY A 82 32.82 12.08 -30.80
C GLY A 82 31.32 12.02 -31.13
N GLY A 83 30.58 13.07 -30.73
CA GLY A 83 29.29 13.46 -31.34
C GLY A 83 28.20 13.83 -30.32
N GLY A 84 27.80 15.11 -30.27
CA GLY A 84 26.85 15.62 -29.28
C GLY A 84 25.42 15.88 -29.77
N VAL A 85 24.51 15.96 -28.76
CA VAL A 85 23.28 16.79 -28.61
C VAL A 85 22.08 16.43 -29.55
N PRO A 86 20.79 16.35 -29.10
CA PRO A 86 20.12 17.22 -28.13
C PRO A 86 19.23 16.60 -27.04
N LYS A 87 19.05 17.40 -25.99
CA LYS A 87 18.10 17.28 -24.88
C LYS A 87 16.65 17.26 -25.38
N LYS A 88 15.88 16.24 -25.03
CA LYS A 88 14.41 16.26 -25.03
C LYS A 88 13.91 16.16 -23.58
N LYS A 89 13.03 17.08 -23.20
CA LYS A 89 12.32 17.08 -21.92
C LYS A 89 11.21 16.04 -21.99
N ALA A 90 11.23 15.04 -21.11
CA ALA A 90 10.10 14.14 -20.87
C ALA A 90 9.38 14.58 -19.59
N ARG A 91 8.04 14.61 -19.63
CA ARG A 91 7.14 15.05 -18.55
C ARG A 91 6.74 13.83 -17.71
N GLN A 92 6.63 14.05 -16.40
CA GLN A 92 6.15 13.11 -15.38
C GLN A 92 4.68 12.70 -15.57
N ALA A 93 4.39 11.50 -15.05
CA ALA A 93 3.15 10.74 -15.07
C ALA A 93 1.94 11.47 -14.42
N GLY A 94 0.75 11.14 -14.95
CA GLY A 94 -0.52 11.78 -14.69
C GLY A 94 -1.10 11.56 -13.29
N ILE A 95 -1.42 12.67 -12.65
CA ILE A 95 -2.67 12.87 -11.92
C ILE A 95 -3.58 13.59 -12.91
N LEU A 96 -4.85 13.18 -13.05
CA LEU A 96 -5.84 13.89 -13.85
C LEU A 96 -5.89 15.37 -13.35
N LYS A 97 -5.26 16.28 -14.10
CA LYS A 97 -5.29 17.72 -13.85
C LYS A 97 -5.82 18.41 -15.09
N VAL A 98 -7.13 18.64 -15.11
CA VAL A 98 -7.75 19.61 -16.01
C VAL A 98 -7.21 21.00 -15.67
N LYS A 99 -6.33 21.54 -16.51
CA LYS A 99 -5.91 22.94 -16.41
C LYS A 99 -7.08 23.84 -16.81
N LYS A 100 -7.77 24.45 -15.84
CA LYS A 100 -8.62 25.62 -16.10
C LYS A 100 -7.77 26.76 -16.68
N LEU A 101 -8.01 27.10 -17.94
CA LEU A 101 -7.46 28.31 -18.57
C LEU A 101 -8.05 29.54 -17.87
N GLY A 102 -7.17 30.35 -17.28
CA GLY A 102 -7.53 31.54 -16.50
C GLY A 102 -8.25 32.60 -17.34
N ARG A 103 -9.33 33.16 -16.78
CA ARG A 103 -9.96 34.37 -17.31
C ARG A 103 -9.01 35.57 -17.13
N HIS A 104 -8.87 36.34 -18.20
CA HIS A 104 -8.24 37.66 -18.21
C HIS A 104 -8.79 38.57 -17.09
N GLY A 105 -7.94 38.93 -16.14
CA GLY A 105 -8.17 40.02 -15.19
C GLY A 105 -7.77 41.35 -15.84
N LYS A 106 -8.75 42.26 -15.97
CA LYS A 106 -8.55 43.67 -16.29
C LYS A 106 -8.01 44.43 -15.08
N ASP A 107 -7.09 45.33 -15.40
CA ASP A 107 -6.63 46.56 -14.75
C ASP A 107 -7.11 46.90 -13.32
N ARG A 108 -6.11 47.21 -12.48
CA ARG A 108 -6.23 47.87 -11.17
C ARG A 108 -6.46 49.38 -11.38
N ASP A 109 -7.43 49.93 -10.67
CA ASP A 109 -7.47 51.35 -10.28
C ASP A 109 -7.90 51.45 -8.81
N GLU A 110 -7.42 52.50 -8.16
CA GLU A 110 -7.23 52.69 -6.71
C GLU A 110 -8.49 53.14 -5.93
N SER A 111 -8.77 52.50 -4.77
CA SER A 111 -9.24 53.06 -3.46
C SER A 111 -10.59 53.83 -3.35
N PRO A 112 -11.13 54.16 -2.14
CA PRO A 112 -10.96 53.61 -0.78
C PRO A 112 -12.29 53.33 0.02
N GLU A 113 -12.12 52.64 1.15
CA GLU A 113 -12.86 52.69 2.45
C GLU A 113 -14.38 52.98 2.52
N GLU A 114 -15.16 52.06 3.11
CA GLU A 114 -16.09 52.40 4.20
C GLU A 114 -16.57 51.18 5.01
N ASP A 115 -16.82 51.46 6.28
CA ASP A 115 -16.94 50.58 7.45
C ASP A 115 -18.42 50.41 7.84
N VAL A 116 -19.02 49.21 7.79
CA VAL A 116 -20.32 48.95 8.47
C VAL A 116 -20.45 47.51 8.98
N ARG A 117 -20.48 47.44 10.31
CA ARG A 117 -20.92 46.37 11.22
C ARG A 117 -22.39 45.96 10.99
N THR A 118 -22.72 44.67 10.95
CA THR A 118 -23.97 44.10 11.53
C THR A 118 -23.94 42.55 11.51
N GLU A 119 -24.11 41.92 12.68
CA GLU A 119 -24.55 40.53 12.85
C GLU A 119 -26.10 40.48 13.11
N PRO A 120 -26.74 39.33 13.44
CA PRO A 120 -27.31 38.39 12.48
C PRO A 120 -28.84 38.23 12.67
N GLY A 121 -29.56 37.95 11.58
CA GLY A 121 -31.01 37.71 11.60
C GLY A 121 -31.37 36.23 11.54
N ILE A 122 -31.82 35.69 12.66
CA ILE A 122 -32.51 34.41 12.80
C ILE A 122 -33.86 34.45 12.05
N VAL A 123 -34.16 33.45 11.22
CA VAL A 123 -35.54 33.13 10.79
C VAL A 123 -35.71 31.59 10.71
N PRO A 124 -36.82 31.02 11.25
CA PRO A 124 -36.93 29.60 11.57
C PRO A 124 -37.48 28.71 10.43
N VAL A 125 -37.21 27.42 10.60
CA VAL A 125 -37.74 26.24 9.88
C VAL A 125 -39.27 26.10 10.10
N PRO A 126 -40.03 25.62 9.11
CA PRO A 126 -41.30 24.94 9.36
C PRO A 126 -41.17 23.42 9.22
N ASP A 127 -41.49 22.72 10.30
CA ASP A 127 -41.87 21.30 10.33
C ASP A 127 -43.22 21.09 9.61
N GLU A 128 -43.34 19.97 8.92
CA GLU A 128 -44.38 18.93 9.10
C GLU A 128 -44.58 18.12 7.81
N GLY A 129 -44.51 16.79 7.92
CA GLY A 129 -44.83 15.89 6.82
C GLY A 129 -44.52 14.42 7.06
N ILE A 130 -44.98 13.87 8.19
CA ILE A 130 -44.93 12.43 8.49
C ILE A 130 -45.78 11.65 7.48
N LEU A 131 -45.19 10.67 6.81
CA LEU A 131 -45.91 9.58 6.14
C LEU A 131 -45.32 8.24 6.60
N HIS A 132 -46.08 7.55 7.44
CA HIS A 132 -45.94 6.13 7.73
C HIS A 132 -46.39 5.29 6.54
N VAL A 133 -45.59 4.31 6.14
CA VAL A 133 -46.06 3.07 5.51
C VAL A 133 -45.23 1.91 6.06
N ASP A 134 -45.90 1.03 6.81
CA ASP A 134 -45.44 -0.30 7.16
C ASP A 134 -45.42 -1.18 5.89
N ASP A 135 -44.40 -2.02 5.67
CA ASP A 135 -44.57 -3.48 5.73
C ASP A 135 -43.24 -4.23 5.55
N GLU A 136 -43.24 -5.41 6.14
CA GLU A 136 -42.19 -6.40 6.32
C GLU A 136 -41.62 -6.97 5.01
N SER A 137 -40.29 -7.05 4.91
CA SER A 137 -39.65 -8.16 4.20
C SER A 137 -38.45 -8.65 5.00
N THR A 138 -38.71 -9.65 5.83
CA THR A 138 -37.75 -10.38 6.64
C THR A 138 -36.71 -11.10 5.75
N VAL A 139 -35.45 -10.71 5.83
CA VAL A 139 -34.32 -11.59 5.50
C VAL A 139 -33.73 -12.09 6.82
N ARG A 140 -33.73 -13.40 6.99
CA ARG A 140 -33.36 -14.10 8.23
C ARG A 140 -31.84 -14.03 8.43
N PRO A 141 -31.33 -13.67 9.62
CA PRO A 141 -29.91 -13.82 9.93
C PRO A 141 -29.54 -15.31 10.01
N GLN A 142 -28.52 -15.73 9.26
CA GLN A 142 -27.91 -17.04 9.40
C GLN A 142 -27.10 -17.09 10.70
N LYS A 143 -27.36 -18.14 11.49
CA LYS A 143 -26.77 -18.40 12.80
C LYS A 143 -25.25 -18.53 12.70
N ILE A 144 -24.53 -17.60 13.32
CA ILE A 144 -23.12 -17.77 13.65
C ILE A 144 -23.02 -18.82 14.77
N TRP A 145 -22.14 -19.79 14.55
CA TRP A 145 -21.87 -20.96 15.37
C TRP A 145 -21.23 -20.55 16.71
N GLN A 146 -21.89 -20.91 17.82
CA GLN A 146 -21.38 -20.64 19.16
C GLN A 146 -20.22 -21.57 19.54
N GLY A 147 -19.01 -21.01 19.63
CA GLY A 147 -17.89 -21.60 20.36
C GLY A 147 -18.16 -21.60 21.87
N LYS A 148 -18.21 -22.79 22.46
CA LYS A 148 -18.51 -23.04 23.89
C LYS A 148 -17.45 -22.43 24.81
N LYS A 149 -17.88 -21.56 25.73
CA LYS A 149 -17.13 -21.14 26.92
C LYS A 149 -16.74 -22.35 27.78
N LYS A 150 -15.44 -22.66 27.90
CA LYS A 150 -14.93 -23.56 28.95
C LYS A 150 -14.75 -22.75 30.24
N LYS A 151 -15.68 -22.94 31.19
CA LYS A 151 -15.50 -22.56 32.60
C LYS A 151 -14.58 -23.57 33.27
N ALA A 152 -13.40 -23.15 33.73
CA ALA A 152 -12.61 -23.93 34.68
C ALA A 152 -13.14 -23.66 36.10
N MET A 153 -13.72 -24.68 36.72
CA MET A 153 -14.12 -24.65 38.13
C MET A 153 -12.90 -24.85 39.03
N ILE A 154 -12.77 -23.96 40.00
CA ILE A 154 -11.94 -24.12 41.19
C ILE A 154 -12.50 -25.29 42.01
N GLY A 155 -11.70 -26.33 42.22
CA GLY A 155 -12.01 -27.48 43.06
C GLY A 155 -10.81 -27.80 43.95
N ALA A 156 -10.92 -27.43 45.23
CA ALA A 156 -9.95 -27.72 46.27
C ALA A 156 -9.86 -29.22 46.58
N ALA A 157 -8.64 -29.75 46.71
CA ALA A 157 -8.36 -30.94 47.51
C ALA A 157 -6.93 -30.89 48.05
N ALA A 158 -6.83 -30.65 49.37
CA ALA A 158 -5.62 -30.77 50.15
C ALA A 158 -5.35 -32.24 50.51
N VAL A 159 -4.13 -32.74 50.31
CA VAL A 159 -3.50 -33.78 51.15
C VAL A 159 -1.98 -33.54 51.20
N LEU A 160 -1.47 -33.66 52.42
CA LEU A 160 -0.16 -33.30 52.98
C LEU A 160 0.85 -34.46 52.97
N LEU A 161 2.15 -34.11 52.86
CA LEU A 161 3.37 -34.72 53.49
C LEU A 161 3.90 -36.06 52.90
N ALA A 162 5.20 -36.35 52.80
CA ALA A 162 6.44 -35.78 53.36
C ALA A 162 7.72 -36.37 52.70
N ALA A 163 8.85 -35.73 53.02
CA ALA A 163 10.28 -36.12 52.90
C ALA A 163 10.96 -35.85 51.54
N GLY A 164 12.05 -35.09 51.43
CA GLY A 164 12.92 -34.43 52.40
C GLY A 164 14.28 -34.18 51.74
N GLY A 165 14.84 -32.97 51.91
CA GLY A 165 16.26 -32.66 51.68
C GLY A 165 16.64 -32.18 50.27
N ILE A 166 16.63 -30.87 50.08
CA ILE A 166 17.78 -29.99 49.74
C ILE A 166 17.17 -28.57 49.79
N ALA A 167 17.10 -28.01 51.00
CA ALA A 167 16.90 -26.59 51.19
C ALA A 167 18.29 -26.04 51.57
N GLY A 168 18.85 -25.21 50.70
CA GLY A 168 20.09 -24.49 51.00
C GLY A 168 21.13 -24.42 49.89
N TRP A 169 20.75 -24.26 48.61
CA TRP A 169 21.62 -23.69 47.56
C TRP A 169 20.86 -23.47 46.22
N MET A 170 19.95 -22.49 46.18
CA MET A 170 19.38 -21.95 44.93
C MET A 170 18.74 -20.58 45.22
N LEU A 171 19.57 -19.68 45.74
CA LEU A 171 19.48 -18.25 45.50
C LEU A 171 20.71 -17.95 44.64
N LEU A 172 20.54 -17.17 43.57
CA LEU A 172 21.51 -16.86 42.51
C LEU A 172 21.51 -17.81 41.30
N SER A 173 20.35 -17.90 40.65
CA SER A 173 20.32 -17.88 39.19
C SER A 173 19.13 -16.99 38.84
N ASP A 174 19.43 -15.71 38.60
CA ASP A 174 18.48 -14.80 37.97
C ASP A 174 17.93 -15.51 36.74
N GLY A 175 16.62 -15.77 36.77
CA GLY A 175 15.91 -16.20 35.58
C GLY A 175 16.09 -15.13 34.50
N PRO A 176 15.92 -15.48 33.21
CA PRO A 176 15.94 -14.49 32.14
C PRO A 176 15.01 -13.34 32.53
N SER A 177 15.56 -12.13 32.54
CA SER A 177 14.86 -10.89 32.87
C SER A 177 13.54 -10.84 32.13
N ALA A 178 12.45 -10.65 32.87
CA ALA A 178 11.18 -10.27 32.27
C ALA A 178 11.43 -9.00 31.44
N GLY A 179 11.15 -9.06 30.13
CA GLY A 179 11.36 -7.93 29.22
C GLY A 179 10.77 -6.64 29.79
N ARG A 180 11.56 -5.56 29.77
CA ARG A 180 11.18 -4.23 30.28
C ARG A 180 10.26 -3.52 29.29
N TYR A 181 9.01 -3.97 29.19
CA TYR A 181 7.99 -3.38 28.31
C TYR A 181 7.34 -2.09 28.84
N GLY A 182 7.75 -1.60 30.02
CA GLY A 182 7.15 -0.43 30.69
C GLY A 182 7.85 0.91 30.46
N GLN A 183 8.90 0.99 29.63
CA GLN A 183 9.65 2.23 29.49
C GLN A 183 8.93 3.28 28.63
N VAL A 184 8.87 4.52 29.12
CA VAL A 184 8.34 5.68 28.39
C VAL A 184 9.44 6.70 28.21
N LEU A 185 9.74 7.08 26.96
CA LEU A 185 10.64 8.18 26.62
C LEU A 185 9.82 9.43 26.27
N TYR A 186 10.14 10.57 26.89
CA TYR A 186 9.39 11.81 26.77
C TYR A 186 10.29 13.05 26.83
N THR A 187 9.76 14.21 26.43
CA THR A 187 10.46 15.50 26.54
C THR A 187 9.83 16.38 27.61
N LYS A 188 10.67 17.15 28.30
CA LYS A 188 10.28 18.10 29.34
C LYS A 188 11.39 19.12 29.55
N GLY A 189 11.05 20.40 29.47
CA GLY A 189 12.00 21.50 29.66
C GLY A 189 13.01 21.61 28.51
N GLY A 190 12.65 21.15 27.31
CA GLY A 190 13.58 21.03 26.18
C GLY A 190 14.61 19.90 26.28
N GLU A 191 14.47 19.03 27.29
CA GLU A 191 15.36 17.90 27.53
C GLU A 191 14.59 16.58 27.43
N ALA A 192 15.30 15.46 27.25
CA ALA A 192 14.68 14.15 27.18
C ALA A 192 14.76 13.42 28.52
N TRP A 193 13.73 12.63 28.80
CA TRP A 193 13.53 11.92 30.04
C TRP A 193 13.03 10.52 29.72
N ALA A 194 13.37 9.55 30.58
CA ALA A 194 12.74 8.25 30.55
C ALA A 194 12.26 7.85 31.94
N ILE A 195 11.20 7.06 31.94
CA ILE A 195 10.62 6.50 33.14
C ILE A 195 10.20 5.05 32.87
N ASP A 196 10.56 4.14 33.77
CA ASP A 196 10.11 2.75 33.71
C ASP A 196 8.78 2.60 34.45
N ALA A 197 7.68 2.72 33.73
CA ALA A 197 6.33 2.68 34.26
C ALA A 197 5.92 1.28 34.79
N SER A 198 6.73 0.23 34.57
CA SER A 198 6.48 -1.09 35.16
C SER A 198 6.83 -1.14 36.66
N GLN A 199 7.62 -0.19 37.14
CA GLN A 199 8.06 -0.16 38.53
C GLN A 199 6.99 0.46 39.44
N LYS A 200 6.91 -0.06 40.67
CA LYS A 200 5.95 0.43 41.68
C LYS A 200 6.20 1.89 42.09
N GLU A 201 7.47 2.30 42.12
CA GLU A 201 7.91 3.67 42.36
C GLU A 201 8.92 4.01 41.27
N PRO A 202 8.46 4.49 40.11
CA PRO A 202 9.32 4.64 38.96
C PRO A 202 10.29 5.80 39.16
N GLU A 203 11.59 5.51 39.11
CA GLU A 203 12.63 6.55 39.14
C GLU A 203 12.71 7.23 37.77
N LYS A 204 12.78 8.56 37.78
CA LYS A 204 12.96 9.36 36.56
C LYS A 204 14.43 9.46 36.26
N GLU A 205 14.79 9.11 35.04
CA GLU A 205 16.13 9.31 34.55
C GLU A 205 16.16 10.47 33.57
N PHE A 206 17.15 11.33 33.78
CA PHE A 206 17.47 12.43 32.89
C PHE A 206 18.35 11.93 31.74
N TYR A 207 18.05 12.41 30.53
CA TYR A 207 18.84 12.16 29.33
C TYR A 207 19.22 13.49 28.73
N ASP A 208 20.51 13.77 28.71
CA ASP A 208 21.09 14.90 27.99
C ASP A 208 21.08 14.58 26.48
N LEU A 209 19.88 14.42 25.91
CA LEU A 209 19.71 14.38 24.46
C LEU A 209 19.70 15.84 24.00
N GLU A 210 20.74 16.27 23.29
CA GLU A 210 20.76 17.58 22.60
C GLU A 210 19.78 17.56 21.41
N MET A 211 18.47 17.47 21.70
CA MET A 211 17.38 17.55 20.73
C MET A 211 17.29 18.94 20.06
N SER A 212 17.98 19.94 20.62
CA SER A 212 18.08 21.31 20.10
C SER A 212 18.64 21.40 18.68
N SER A 213 19.30 20.35 18.19
CA SER A 213 19.82 20.28 16.81
C SER A 213 18.80 19.77 15.79
N ILE A 214 17.63 19.29 16.22
CA ILE A 214 16.54 18.77 15.37
C ILE A 214 15.28 19.66 15.49
N SER A 215 15.45 20.86 16.03
CA SER A 215 14.41 21.88 16.27
C SER A 215 13.94 22.63 15.01
N TYR A 216 13.64 21.90 13.93
CA TYR A 216 12.79 22.44 12.88
C TYR A 216 11.48 21.67 12.89
N ASP A 217 10.48 22.32 13.49
CA ASP A 217 9.08 21.94 13.43
C ASP A 217 8.77 20.60 14.12
N VAL A 218 8.46 20.67 15.42
CA VAL A 218 7.81 19.55 16.15
C VAL A 218 6.42 19.25 15.55
N GLY A 219 5.92 20.08 14.64
CA GLY A 219 4.76 19.83 13.77
C GLY A 219 5.08 19.30 12.36
N GLY A 220 6.35 19.01 12.02
CA GLY A 220 6.78 18.64 10.65
C GLY A 220 7.52 17.30 10.53
N ILE A 221 7.94 17.00 9.29
CA ILE A 221 8.60 15.77 8.83
C ILE A 221 9.83 15.39 9.68
N SER A 222 10.54 16.37 10.27
CA SER A 222 11.78 16.15 11.04
C SER A 222 11.54 15.52 12.42
N GLY A 223 10.45 15.87 13.12
CA GLY A 223 10.08 15.21 14.38
C GLY A 223 9.77 13.72 14.15
N TYR A 224 9.04 13.42 13.07
CA TYR A 224 8.70 12.05 12.65
C TYR A 224 9.96 11.18 12.38
N LEU A 225 11.03 11.78 11.84
CA LEU A 225 12.28 11.07 11.54
C LEU A 225 13.07 10.66 12.78
N VAL A 226 13.02 11.43 13.87
CA VAL A 226 13.69 11.09 15.15
C VAL A 226 12.91 10.01 15.90
N LYS A 227 11.57 10.16 15.97
CA LYS A 227 10.68 9.16 16.59
C LYS A 227 10.91 7.76 16.01
N ASN A 228 11.09 7.68 14.70
CA ASN A 228 11.30 6.42 13.98
C ASN A 228 12.74 5.88 14.01
N ARG A 229 13.66 6.49 14.77
CA ARG A 229 15.07 6.09 14.86
C ARG A 229 15.50 5.67 16.27
N ILE A 230 14.56 5.48 17.20
CA ILE A 230 14.82 4.85 18.49
C ILE A 230 14.49 3.36 18.38
N ARG A 231 15.36 2.49 18.90
CA ARG A 231 15.19 1.03 18.89
C ARG A 231 15.49 0.43 20.26
N TYR A 232 14.73 -0.59 20.64
CA TYR A 232 15.04 -1.44 21.79
C TYR A 232 15.79 -2.69 21.34
N SER A 233 16.73 -3.16 22.15
CA SER A 233 17.19 -4.55 22.00
C SER A 233 16.02 -5.51 22.23
N GLU A 234 16.09 -6.71 21.65
CA GLU A 234 15.01 -7.71 21.71
C GLU A 234 14.66 -8.11 23.15
N ASP A 235 15.66 -8.12 24.04
CA ASP A 235 15.51 -8.36 25.48
C ASP A 235 15.11 -7.12 26.29
N HIS A 236 14.97 -5.96 25.64
CA HIS A 236 14.72 -4.66 26.25
C HIS A 236 15.74 -4.28 27.35
N SER A 237 16.99 -4.73 27.24
CA SER A 237 18.07 -4.31 28.15
C SER A 237 18.78 -3.02 27.70
N TYR A 238 18.67 -2.66 26.41
CA TYR A 238 19.26 -1.46 25.84
C TYR A 238 18.26 -0.64 25.01
N ILE A 239 18.47 0.68 25.00
CA ILE A 239 17.88 1.61 24.05
C ILE A 239 18.96 2.19 23.13
N TYR A 240 18.70 2.19 21.83
CA TYR A 240 19.56 2.77 20.79
C TYR A 240 18.89 4.04 20.26
N TYR A 241 19.65 5.13 20.18
CA TYR A 241 19.09 6.43 19.83
C TYR A 241 20.11 7.37 19.15
N PRO A 242 19.63 8.30 18.32
CA PRO A 242 20.43 9.41 17.85
C PRO A 242 20.67 10.41 19.00
N ASP A 243 21.93 10.77 19.26
CA ASP A 243 22.30 11.75 20.28
C ASP A 243 22.57 13.12 19.64
N LYS A 244 23.81 13.40 19.22
CA LYS A 244 24.20 14.69 18.65
C LYS A 244 24.13 14.70 17.14
N LYS A 245 23.67 15.80 16.55
CA LYS A 245 23.81 16.02 15.11
C LYS A 245 25.28 16.24 14.75
N SER A 246 25.72 15.68 13.64
CA SER A 246 27.00 16.03 13.03
C SER A 246 26.96 17.46 12.46
N ASP A 247 28.00 18.24 12.76
CA ASP A 247 28.24 19.56 12.14
C ASP A 247 28.77 19.45 10.69
N THR A 248 29.26 18.26 10.29
CA THR A 248 29.98 18.02 9.03
C THR A 248 29.11 17.37 7.96
N VAL A 249 28.17 16.51 8.35
CA VAL A 249 27.32 15.74 7.43
C VAL A 249 25.84 15.97 7.75
N ASP A 250 25.11 16.60 6.82
CA ASP A 250 23.68 16.91 6.94
C ASP A 250 22.83 15.66 7.26
N TYR A 251 21.89 15.82 8.20
CA TYR A 251 20.97 14.77 8.69
C TYR A 251 21.64 13.53 9.32
N SER A 252 22.94 13.62 9.65
CA SER A 252 23.63 12.56 10.36
C SER A 252 23.78 12.86 11.86
N PHE A 253 24.04 11.82 12.64
CA PHE A 253 24.04 11.86 14.09
C PHE A 253 25.05 10.89 14.71
N GLU A 254 25.40 11.12 15.97
CA GLU A 254 26.05 10.15 16.83
C GLU A 254 25.03 9.10 17.27
N LEU A 255 25.30 7.83 17.00
CA LEU A 255 24.50 6.71 17.49
C LEU A 255 25.08 6.26 18.83
N CYS A 256 24.22 6.23 19.85
CA CYS A 256 24.55 5.75 21.18
C CYS A 256 23.60 4.60 21.55
N ARG A 257 24.07 3.73 22.44
CA ARG A 257 23.19 2.82 23.19
C ARG A 257 23.31 3.11 24.67
N ARG A 258 22.23 2.90 25.41
CA ARG A 258 22.22 3.02 26.87
C ARG A 258 21.66 1.77 27.51
N SER A 259 22.34 1.28 28.53
CA SER A 259 21.81 0.21 29.38
C SER A 259 20.61 0.76 30.16
N LEU A 260 19.50 0.06 30.08
CA LEU A 260 18.33 0.38 30.89
C LEU A 260 18.52 -0.07 32.35
N ASP A 261 19.39 -1.05 32.60
CA ASP A 261 19.66 -1.55 33.95
C ASP A 261 20.55 -0.60 34.76
N THR A 262 21.63 -0.08 34.15
CA THR A 262 22.64 0.71 34.86
C THR A 262 22.61 2.20 34.52
N GLY A 263 21.94 2.57 33.42
CA GLY A 263 22.00 3.93 32.86
C GLY A 263 23.30 4.23 32.12
N ASP A 264 24.22 3.27 31.99
CA ASP A 264 25.49 3.46 31.30
C ASP A 264 25.28 3.74 29.81
N VAL A 265 25.90 4.80 29.32
CA VAL A 265 25.90 5.18 27.90
C VAL A 265 27.15 4.67 27.22
N GLU A 266 26.96 4.03 26.07
CA GLU A 266 28.02 3.59 25.19
C GLU A 266 27.85 4.24 23.81
N TYR A 267 28.91 4.88 23.35
CA TYR A 267 29.00 5.43 22.01
C TYR A 267 29.20 4.31 20.99
N ILE A 268 28.41 4.30 19.91
CA ILE A 268 28.49 3.28 18.85
C ILE A 268 29.24 3.80 17.63
N ALA A 269 28.82 4.94 17.09
CA ALA A 269 29.36 5.51 15.84
C ALA A 269 28.97 6.98 15.64
N ASP A 270 29.76 7.70 14.86
CA ASP A 270 29.55 9.08 14.41
C ASP A 270 29.09 9.13 12.95
N GLU A 271 28.54 10.29 12.56
CA GLU A 271 28.08 10.57 11.20
C GLU A 271 27.10 9.50 10.66
N VAL A 272 26.33 8.86 11.55
CA VAL A 272 25.33 7.85 11.20
C VAL A 272 24.16 8.54 10.53
N THR A 273 23.73 8.01 9.38
CA THR A 273 22.61 8.56 8.61
C THR A 273 21.36 7.70 8.74
N VAL A 274 21.53 6.38 8.74
CA VAL A 274 20.49 5.34 8.90
C VAL A 274 21.13 4.13 9.58
N TYR A 275 20.38 3.44 10.44
CA TYR A 275 20.82 2.18 11.05
C TYR A 275 19.66 1.21 11.22
N GLU A 276 19.99 -0.09 11.25
CA GLU A 276 19.11 -1.20 11.60
C GLU A 276 19.75 -2.02 12.73
N LEU A 277 18.96 -2.34 13.75
CA LEU A 277 19.36 -3.19 14.87
C LEU A 277 18.94 -4.63 14.58
N LEU A 278 19.91 -5.56 14.63
CA LEU A 278 19.67 -6.97 14.37
C LEU A 278 19.14 -7.66 15.65
N PRO A 279 18.39 -8.78 15.53
CA PRO A 279 17.88 -9.53 16.69
C PRO A 279 18.98 -9.97 17.66
N ASP A 280 20.17 -10.29 17.14
CA ASP A 280 21.34 -10.69 17.95
C ASP A 280 22.13 -9.51 18.55
N GLY A 281 21.65 -8.27 18.39
CA GLY A 281 22.24 -7.06 18.96
C GLY A 281 23.34 -6.40 18.11
N ARG A 282 23.71 -7.00 16.97
CA ARG A 282 24.60 -6.34 15.98
C ARG A 282 23.87 -5.20 15.28
N ILE A 283 24.62 -4.30 14.66
CA ILE A 283 24.07 -3.08 14.04
C ILE A 283 24.59 -2.95 12.62
N VAL A 284 23.69 -2.74 11.66
CA VAL A 284 24.04 -2.37 10.29
C VAL A 284 23.73 -0.89 10.11
N TYR A 285 24.68 -0.09 9.65
CA TYR A 285 24.44 1.34 9.51
C TYR A 285 25.21 1.97 8.36
N THR A 286 24.68 3.06 7.83
CA THR A 286 25.37 3.93 6.88
C THR A 286 25.88 5.18 7.59
N GLY A 287 27.09 5.61 7.27
CA GLY A 287 27.62 6.86 7.81
C GLY A 287 28.90 7.33 7.12
N GLY A 288 29.34 8.53 7.49
CA GLY A 288 30.53 9.17 6.91
C GLY A 288 30.26 9.98 5.64
N GLU A 289 31.20 10.85 5.27
CA GLU A 289 31.18 11.59 3.99
C GLU A 289 31.05 10.68 2.76
N ASP A 290 31.57 9.46 2.83
CA ASP A 290 31.55 8.47 1.75
C ASP A 290 30.31 7.57 1.76
N LYS A 291 29.36 7.79 2.67
CA LYS A 291 28.15 6.95 2.86
C LYS A 291 28.50 5.46 2.89
N ALA A 292 29.50 5.11 3.69
CA ALA A 292 29.91 3.73 3.86
C ALA A 292 28.91 2.92 4.67
N LEU A 293 28.70 1.67 4.27
CA LEU A 293 27.88 0.69 4.99
C LEU A 293 28.77 -0.13 5.90
N TYR A 294 28.39 -0.22 7.16
CA TYR A 294 29.13 -0.90 8.21
C TYR A 294 28.29 -1.96 8.91
N LEU A 295 28.94 -3.05 9.31
CA LEU A 295 28.45 -3.98 10.32
C LEU A 295 29.24 -3.76 11.60
N LYS A 296 28.54 -3.57 12.72
CA LYS A 296 29.09 -3.41 14.06
C LYS A 296 28.68 -4.60 14.91
N ASP A 297 29.67 -5.31 15.44
CA ASP A 297 29.51 -6.45 16.35
C ASP A 297 30.34 -6.20 17.61
N GLY A 298 29.69 -5.71 18.66
CA GLY A 298 30.38 -5.19 19.84
C GLY A 298 31.40 -4.11 19.47
N GLU A 299 32.66 -4.31 19.82
CA GLU A 299 33.76 -3.39 19.47
C GLU A 299 34.23 -3.53 18.01
N GLU A 300 34.01 -4.68 17.38
CA GLU A 300 34.45 -4.94 16.02
C GLU A 300 33.58 -4.18 15.00
N LYS A 301 34.24 -3.50 14.06
CA LYS A 301 33.58 -2.79 12.96
C LYS A 301 34.12 -3.27 11.64
N GLU A 302 33.23 -3.72 10.77
CA GLU A 302 33.53 -4.11 9.40
C GLU A 302 32.91 -3.13 8.41
N LYS A 303 33.68 -2.68 7.41
CA LYS A 303 33.16 -1.92 6.29
C LYS A 303 32.72 -2.88 5.18
N LEU A 304 31.42 -2.89 4.87
CA LEU A 304 30.83 -3.75 3.85
C LEU A 304 30.92 -3.12 2.46
N ALA A 305 30.67 -1.81 2.35
CA ALA A 305 30.64 -1.07 1.10
C ALA A 305 30.88 0.44 1.30
N ALA A 306 31.04 1.18 0.20
CA ALA A 306 31.15 2.63 0.16
C ALA A 306 30.21 3.21 -0.91
N GLY A 307 29.75 4.45 -0.73
CA GLY A 307 28.84 5.11 -1.67
C GLY A 307 27.44 4.49 -1.70
N VAL A 308 26.96 3.96 -0.57
CA VAL A 308 25.65 3.32 -0.46
C VAL A 308 24.56 4.38 -0.42
N TYR A 309 23.51 4.17 -1.21
CA TYR A 309 22.35 5.06 -1.27
C TYR A 309 21.25 4.62 -0.30
N ASP A 310 20.92 3.33 -0.31
CA ASP A 310 19.97 2.71 0.62
C ASP A 310 20.36 1.25 0.86
N PHE A 311 19.95 0.69 2.00
CA PHE A 311 20.12 -0.72 2.35
C PHE A 311 18.86 -1.28 3.01
N LYS A 312 18.75 -2.61 3.00
CA LYS A 312 17.74 -3.38 3.73
C LYS A 312 18.39 -4.59 4.36
N VAL A 313 17.94 -4.94 5.56
CA VAL A 313 18.30 -6.18 6.23
C VAL A 313 17.05 -7.05 6.27
N ASN A 314 17.21 -8.35 6.09
CA ASN A 314 16.08 -9.25 6.23
C ASN A 314 15.63 -9.42 7.68
N LYS A 315 14.39 -9.90 7.89
CA LYS A 315 13.77 -9.99 9.22
C LYS A 315 14.59 -10.79 10.24
N SER A 316 15.30 -11.83 9.79
CA SER A 316 16.16 -12.64 10.66
C SER A 316 17.53 -12.02 10.96
N GLY A 317 17.88 -10.86 10.38
CA GLY A 317 19.17 -10.21 10.59
C GLY A 317 20.36 -10.98 9.99
N THR A 318 20.12 -11.87 9.03
CA THR A 318 21.15 -12.77 8.48
C THR A 318 21.69 -12.30 7.13
N MET A 319 20.96 -11.44 6.41
CA MET A 319 21.31 -10.96 5.08
C MET A 319 21.12 -9.46 4.98
N VAL A 320 22.00 -8.78 4.23
CA VAL A 320 21.87 -7.38 3.86
C VAL A 320 21.90 -7.23 2.35
N THR A 321 21.04 -6.39 1.80
CA THR A 321 21.10 -5.92 0.42
C THR A 321 21.23 -4.41 0.39
N TRP A 322 21.94 -3.88 -0.61
CA TRP A 322 22.12 -2.45 -0.77
C TRP A 322 22.25 -2.06 -2.23
N ILE A 323 22.01 -0.76 -2.48
CA ILE A 323 22.21 -0.12 -3.77
C ILE A 323 23.28 0.97 -3.65
N GLN A 324 24.22 0.97 -4.59
CA GLN A 324 25.30 1.97 -4.70
C GLN A 324 25.51 2.39 -6.15
N ASN A 325 26.39 3.35 -6.41
CA ASN A 325 26.65 3.88 -7.77
C ASN A 325 25.37 4.35 -8.48
N VAL A 326 24.49 5.02 -7.73
CA VAL A 326 23.15 5.37 -8.22
C VAL A 326 23.16 6.51 -9.24
N HIS A 327 22.32 6.35 -10.24
CA HIS A 327 21.92 7.36 -11.20
C HIS A 327 20.46 7.70 -10.94
N ASN A 328 20.21 8.82 -10.25
CA ASN A 328 18.86 9.27 -9.99
C ASN A 328 18.22 9.77 -11.28
N THR A 329 17.11 9.14 -11.66
CA THR A 329 16.20 9.66 -12.68
C THR A 329 15.00 10.31 -11.99
N ASP A 330 14.16 11.02 -12.75
CA ASP A 330 12.92 11.61 -12.22
C ASP A 330 11.88 10.55 -11.80
N ALA A 331 12.12 9.26 -12.05
CA ALA A 331 11.14 8.17 -11.90
C ALA A 331 11.59 7.01 -10.99
N ALA A 332 12.89 6.69 -10.95
CA ALA A 332 13.41 5.57 -10.15
C ALA A 332 14.89 5.76 -9.79
N VAL A 333 15.30 5.04 -8.75
CA VAL A 333 16.70 4.93 -8.32
C VAL A 333 17.31 3.71 -9.01
N GLU A 334 18.17 3.96 -10.00
CA GLU A 334 18.92 2.91 -10.70
C GLU A 334 20.35 2.87 -10.19
N GLY A 335 20.90 1.68 -9.97
CA GLY A 335 22.27 1.54 -9.48
C GLY A 335 22.79 0.11 -9.54
N ASP A 336 23.91 -0.12 -8.88
CA ASP A 336 24.45 -1.45 -8.67
C ASP A 336 23.83 -2.10 -7.41
N LEU A 337 23.21 -3.25 -7.60
CA LEU A 337 22.56 -4.03 -6.54
C LEU A 337 23.50 -5.11 -6.03
N TYR A 338 23.61 -5.22 -4.70
CA TYR A 338 24.42 -6.23 -4.04
C TYR A 338 23.66 -6.90 -2.90
N VAL A 339 24.10 -8.09 -2.54
CA VAL A 339 23.65 -8.82 -1.34
C VAL A 339 24.84 -9.45 -0.64
N ARG A 340 24.76 -9.61 0.68
CA ARG A 340 25.75 -10.32 1.48
C ARG A 340 25.14 -11.00 2.70
N ALA A 341 25.67 -12.17 3.03
CA ALA A 341 25.42 -12.84 4.31
C ALA A 341 26.15 -12.12 5.45
N LEU A 342 25.44 -11.88 6.55
CA LEU A 342 25.96 -11.24 7.76
C LEU A 342 26.46 -12.26 8.78
N THR A 343 26.12 -13.55 8.66
CA THR A 343 26.46 -14.59 9.64
C THR A 343 27.85 -15.20 9.42
N GLU A 344 28.52 -14.88 8.32
CA GLU A 344 29.78 -15.47 7.91
C GLU A 344 30.91 -14.44 7.96
N LYS A 345 32.01 -14.76 8.67
CA LYS A 345 33.13 -13.82 8.91
C LYS A 345 33.83 -13.33 7.64
N GLU A 346 33.81 -14.11 6.57
CA GLU A 346 34.51 -13.81 5.31
C GLU A 346 33.55 -13.92 4.12
N ALA A 347 32.27 -13.61 4.31
CA ALA A 347 31.31 -13.57 3.21
C ALA A 347 31.73 -12.55 2.14
N GLU A 348 31.67 -12.96 0.89
CA GLU A 348 31.88 -12.05 -0.24
C GLU A 348 30.59 -11.26 -0.53
N ASN A 349 30.77 -10.03 -1.05
CA ASN A 349 29.65 -9.26 -1.58
C ASN A 349 29.25 -9.84 -2.94
N GLU A 350 28.03 -10.35 -3.06
CA GLU A 350 27.48 -10.83 -4.32
C GLU A 350 26.85 -9.67 -5.09
N LYS A 351 27.25 -9.47 -6.35
CA LYS A 351 26.62 -8.48 -7.23
C LYS A 351 25.42 -9.11 -7.94
N ILE A 352 24.24 -8.57 -7.70
CA ILE A 352 22.98 -9.02 -8.33
C ILE A 352 22.82 -8.41 -9.72
N ALA A 353 22.97 -7.09 -9.83
CA ALA A 353 22.79 -6.38 -11.09
C ALA A 353 23.54 -5.05 -11.12
N SER A 354 23.72 -4.51 -12.32
CA SER A 354 24.20 -3.15 -12.58
C SER A 354 23.13 -2.35 -13.30
N GLU A 355 23.08 -1.05 -13.04
CA GLU A 355 22.15 -0.11 -13.66
C GLU A 355 20.70 -0.63 -13.57
N ALA A 356 20.33 -1.05 -12.37
CA ALA A 356 19.06 -1.72 -12.10
C ALA A 356 18.28 -1.03 -10.98
N THR A 357 16.96 -1.07 -11.10
CA THR A 357 16.02 -0.70 -10.03
C THR A 357 15.56 -1.96 -9.32
N LEU A 358 15.76 -2.04 -8.01
CA LEU A 358 15.25 -3.15 -7.18
C LEU A 358 13.72 -3.05 -7.08
N ALA A 359 13.01 -4.08 -7.54
CA ALA A 359 11.55 -4.16 -7.45
C ALA A 359 11.08 -4.94 -6.20
N GLY A 360 11.88 -5.90 -5.74
CA GLY A 360 11.55 -6.74 -4.59
C GLY A 360 12.58 -7.84 -4.36
N TYR A 361 12.53 -8.44 -3.17
CA TYR A 361 13.39 -9.54 -2.73
C TYR A 361 12.55 -10.53 -1.89
N SER A 362 12.97 -11.79 -1.85
CA SER A 362 12.37 -12.78 -0.95
C SER A 362 12.73 -12.48 0.52
N GLU A 363 11.94 -12.96 1.48
CA GLU A 363 12.18 -12.74 2.92
C GLU A 363 13.57 -13.22 3.36
N ASP A 364 14.11 -14.26 2.73
CA ASP A 364 15.47 -14.75 2.98
C ASP A 364 16.57 -14.01 2.18
N MET A 365 16.19 -13.02 1.35
CA MET A 365 17.05 -12.27 0.42
C MET A 365 17.90 -13.15 -0.51
N ARG A 366 17.41 -14.34 -0.88
CA ARG A 366 18.06 -15.21 -1.87
C ARG A 366 17.51 -15.06 -3.27
N SER A 367 16.34 -14.44 -3.41
CA SER A 367 15.73 -14.14 -4.70
C SER A 367 15.48 -12.65 -4.83
N PHE A 368 15.63 -12.14 -6.04
CA PHE A 368 15.45 -10.73 -6.37
C PHE A 368 14.67 -10.58 -7.66
N ILE A 369 13.73 -9.65 -7.68
CA ILE A 369 13.16 -9.10 -8.91
C ILE A 369 13.68 -7.68 -9.10
N TYR A 370 14.16 -7.37 -10.30
CA TYR A 370 14.70 -6.05 -10.63
C TYR A 370 14.44 -5.67 -12.07
N LEU A 371 14.37 -4.37 -12.33
CA LEU A 371 14.26 -3.81 -13.67
C LEU A 371 15.62 -3.32 -14.16
N ARG A 372 15.93 -3.62 -15.42
CA ARG A 372 17.04 -3.02 -16.14
C ARG A 372 16.61 -2.77 -17.57
N ASP A 373 16.77 -1.54 -18.06
CA ASP A 373 16.36 -1.14 -19.42
C ASP A 373 14.90 -1.53 -19.74
N LYS A 374 13.99 -1.33 -18.78
CA LYS A 374 12.56 -1.73 -18.85
C LYS A 374 12.33 -3.24 -19.03
N VAL A 375 13.33 -4.07 -18.75
CA VAL A 375 13.22 -5.53 -18.75
C VAL A 375 13.19 -6.01 -17.30
N LEU A 376 12.18 -6.80 -16.96
CA LEU A 376 12.04 -7.42 -15.65
C LEU A 376 12.83 -8.73 -15.61
N TYR A 377 13.68 -8.87 -14.59
CA TYR A 377 14.45 -10.07 -14.33
C TYR A 377 14.09 -10.67 -12.98
N LEU A 378 14.13 -12.00 -12.91
CA LEU A 378 14.11 -12.79 -11.69
C LEU A 378 15.49 -13.44 -11.52
N GLN A 379 16.15 -13.14 -10.41
CA GLN A 379 17.42 -13.75 -10.01
C GLN A 379 17.18 -14.61 -8.77
N ARG A 380 17.64 -15.86 -8.80
CA ARG A 380 17.62 -16.79 -7.66
C ARG A 380 19.05 -17.15 -7.31
N GLY A 381 19.39 -17.21 -6.02
CA GLY A 381 20.77 -17.34 -5.53
C GLY A 381 21.60 -18.38 -6.28
N GLY A 382 22.71 -17.92 -6.87
CA GLY A 382 23.64 -18.76 -7.65
C GLY A 382 23.10 -19.35 -8.96
N GLN A 383 21.87 -19.03 -9.38
CA GLN A 383 21.28 -19.48 -10.63
C GLN A 383 21.46 -18.44 -11.75
N GLU A 384 21.24 -18.85 -13.00
CA GLU A 384 21.19 -17.92 -14.12
C GLU A 384 19.96 -17.01 -14.00
N ARG A 385 20.14 -15.71 -14.27
CA ARG A 385 19.04 -14.74 -14.31
C ARG A 385 17.99 -15.14 -15.35
N ILE A 386 16.72 -15.02 -14.99
CA ILE A 386 15.59 -15.29 -15.87
C ILE A 386 15.05 -13.95 -16.35
N LYS A 387 15.02 -13.74 -17.67
CA LYS A 387 14.24 -12.64 -18.26
C LYS A 387 12.76 -13.00 -18.15
N VAL A 388 12.00 -12.21 -17.41
CA VAL A 388 10.57 -12.43 -17.21
C VAL A 388 9.78 -11.80 -18.34
N ASP A 389 9.98 -10.49 -18.55
CA ASP A 389 9.23 -9.75 -19.55
C ASP A 389 9.95 -8.44 -19.95
N SER A 390 9.58 -7.87 -21.09
CA SER A 390 10.05 -6.58 -21.61
C SER A 390 8.99 -5.50 -21.46
N ASP A 391 9.37 -4.23 -21.63
CA ASP A 391 8.49 -3.07 -21.56
C ASP A 391 7.75 -3.00 -20.21
N VAL A 392 8.45 -3.33 -19.12
CA VAL A 392 7.93 -3.29 -17.76
C VAL A 392 8.29 -1.95 -17.13
N GLN A 393 7.29 -1.29 -16.55
CA GLN A 393 7.43 -0.03 -15.82
C GLN A 393 7.78 -0.28 -14.35
N SER A 394 7.09 -1.22 -13.71
CA SER A 394 7.30 -1.55 -12.29
C SER A 394 6.85 -2.98 -11.99
N ALA A 395 7.39 -3.56 -10.93
CA ALA A 395 7.02 -4.88 -10.43
C ALA A 395 7.01 -4.87 -8.90
N ARG A 396 6.25 -5.79 -8.30
CA ARG A 396 6.14 -5.96 -6.85
C ARG A 396 5.99 -7.44 -6.49
N PRO A 397 6.59 -7.91 -5.38
CA PRO A 397 6.37 -9.25 -4.86
C PRO A 397 4.88 -9.60 -4.74
N GLY A 398 4.54 -10.86 -5.02
CA GLY A 398 3.22 -11.44 -4.77
C GLY A 398 3.25 -12.48 -3.65
N ASP A 399 4.43 -12.89 -3.19
CA ASP A 399 4.66 -13.70 -1.99
C ASP A 399 6.06 -13.47 -1.43
N GLU A 400 6.29 -13.95 -0.20
CA GLU A 400 7.55 -13.84 0.53
C GLU A 400 8.73 -14.58 -0.12
N ASN A 401 8.48 -15.53 -1.01
CA ASN A 401 9.51 -16.36 -1.67
C ASN A 401 9.80 -15.92 -3.11
N LEU A 402 9.06 -14.92 -3.63
CA LEU A 402 9.06 -14.52 -5.05
C LEU A 402 8.76 -15.69 -6.00
N GLU A 403 7.84 -16.57 -5.62
CA GLU A 403 7.26 -17.56 -6.54
C GLU A 403 6.26 -16.90 -7.50
N THR A 404 5.63 -15.84 -7.02
CA THR A 404 4.63 -15.02 -7.70
C THR A 404 4.95 -13.54 -7.52
N PHE A 405 4.56 -12.76 -8.52
CA PHE A 405 4.64 -11.30 -8.45
C PHE A 405 3.78 -10.66 -9.53
N TYR A 406 3.39 -9.43 -9.25
CA TYR A 406 2.64 -8.60 -10.18
C TYR A 406 3.54 -7.56 -10.80
N TYR A 407 3.28 -7.21 -12.05
CA TYR A 407 4.03 -6.17 -12.73
C TYR A 407 3.17 -5.43 -13.73
N MET A 408 3.52 -4.17 -13.97
CA MET A 408 2.82 -3.27 -14.87
C MET A 408 3.72 -2.96 -16.05
N LYS A 409 3.14 -3.05 -17.26
CA LYS A 409 3.81 -2.64 -18.50
C LYS A 409 3.88 -1.12 -18.62
N GLU A 410 4.82 -0.65 -19.43
CA GLU A 410 4.84 0.72 -19.92
C GLU A 410 3.51 1.06 -20.59
N PRO A 411 3.07 2.34 -20.54
CA PRO A 411 1.91 2.79 -21.28
C PRO A 411 2.03 2.40 -22.76
N SER A 412 0.95 1.87 -23.32
CA SER A 412 0.86 1.56 -24.74
C SER A 412 1.00 2.83 -25.58
N ASP A 413 1.61 2.73 -26.76
CA ASP A 413 1.53 3.78 -27.78
C ASP A 413 0.10 3.88 -28.35
N ASP A 414 -0.69 2.80 -28.22
CA ASP A 414 -2.10 2.72 -28.63
C ASP A 414 -3.03 3.04 -27.46
N ASN A 415 -3.00 4.29 -26.98
CA ASN A 415 -3.90 4.77 -25.94
C ASN A 415 -5.36 4.81 -26.42
N MET A 416 -6.32 4.80 -25.49
CA MET A 416 -7.70 5.06 -25.90
C MET A 416 -7.89 6.53 -26.20
N ASP A 417 -8.71 6.83 -27.18
CA ASP A 417 -9.16 8.18 -27.50
C ASP A 417 -10.69 8.28 -27.35
N TRP A 418 -11.24 9.45 -27.68
CA TRP A 418 -12.67 9.71 -27.62
C TRP A 418 -13.51 8.73 -28.48
N THR A 419 -12.93 8.12 -29.53
CA THR A 419 -13.64 7.15 -30.38
C THR A 419 -13.88 5.81 -29.68
N ALA A 420 -13.18 5.54 -28.58
CA ALA A 420 -13.49 4.40 -27.71
C ALA A 420 -14.89 4.54 -27.07
N PHE A 421 -15.37 5.77 -26.85
CA PHE A 421 -16.63 6.08 -26.16
C PHE A 421 -17.70 6.68 -27.08
N VAL A 422 -17.30 7.25 -28.22
CA VAL A 422 -18.20 7.92 -29.18
C VAL A 422 -18.16 7.23 -30.54
N ASP A 423 -19.33 7.01 -31.12
CA ASP A 423 -19.55 6.63 -32.52
C ASP A 423 -19.71 7.90 -33.38
N ASP A 424 -18.85 8.04 -34.39
CA ASP A 424 -18.94 9.13 -35.37
C ASP A 424 -19.93 8.77 -36.47
N ASP A 425 -21.21 8.80 -36.11
CA ASP A 425 -22.33 8.36 -36.93
C ASP A 425 -22.57 9.24 -38.18
N MET A 426 -21.99 10.44 -38.21
CA MET A 426 -22.09 11.38 -39.32
C MET A 426 -20.87 11.38 -40.26
N LYS A 427 -19.79 10.65 -39.94
CA LYS A 427 -18.53 10.66 -40.70
C LYS A 427 -18.73 10.38 -42.19
N ALA A 428 -19.41 9.28 -42.51
CA ALA A 428 -19.58 8.84 -43.89
C ALA A 428 -20.46 9.80 -44.71
N SER A 429 -21.50 10.39 -44.10
CA SER A 429 -22.34 11.39 -44.76
C SER A 429 -21.62 12.73 -44.92
N ASP A 430 -20.79 13.12 -43.94
CA ASP A 430 -20.04 14.36 -43.98
C ASP A 430 -18.93 14.30 -45.04
N GLU A 431 -18.23 13.18 -45.18
CA GLU A 431 -17.14 12.99 -46.16
C GLU A 431 -17.57 13.27 -47.61
N ILE A 432 -18.83 13.02 -47.96
CA ILE A 432 -19.37 13.21 -49.31
C ILE A 432 -20.09 14.55 -49.51
N LEU A 433 -20.31 15.33 -48.44
CA LEU A 433 -21.08 16.56 -48.50
C LEU A 433 -20.17 17.76 -48.86
N SER A 434 -20.50 18.44 -49.96
CA SER A 434 -19.83 19.66 -50.42
C SER A 434 -20.73 20.88 -50.27
N TYR A 435 -20.13 22.07 -50.29
CA TYR A 435 -20.89 23.33 -50.25
C TYR A 435 -21.89 23.37 -51.43
N PRO A 436 -23.18 23.64 -51.19
CA PRO A 436 -24.20 23.60 -52.22
C PRO A 436 -24.05 24.76 -53.22
N ALA A 437 -24.09 24.45 -54.52
CA ALA A 437 -24.15 25.46 -55.58
C ALA A 437 -25.61 25.84 -55.83
N GLN A 438 -25.95 27.14 -55.82
CA GLN A 438 -27.34 27.61 -55.98
C GLN A 438 -27.93 27.21 -57.35
N GLU A 439 -27.08 26.96 -58.34
CA GLU A 439 -27.43 26.48 -59.67
C GLU A 439 -28.02 25.07 -59.67
N ASP A 440 -27.72 24.25 -58.66
CA ASP A 440 -28.24 22.88 -58.54
C ASP A 440 -29.68 22.84 -57.97
N PHE A 441 -30.16 23.96 -57.42
CA PHE A 441 -31.46 24.09 -56.76
C PHE A 441 -32.38 24.99 -57.59
N GLN A 442 -32.88 24.49 -58.72
CA GLN A 442 -33.71 25.26 -59.65
C GLN A 442 -35.09 24.61 -59.83
N ILE A 443 -36.15 25.40 -59.68
CA ILE A 443 -37.53 24.99 -59.95
C ILE A 443 -38.06 25.63 -61.24
N GLN A 444 -38.76 24.82 -62.04
CA GLN A 444 -39.34 25.27 -63.30
C GLN A 444 -40.68 25.99 -63.05
N LYS A 445 -40.73 27.31 -63.23
CA LYS A 445 -41.97 28.11 -63.23
C LYS A 445 -42.43 28.42 -64.65
N THR A 446 -43.72 28.68 -64.81
CA THR A 446 -44.31 29.09 -66.10
C THR A 446 -44.79 30.53 -66.00
N GLU A 447 -44.22 31.41 -66.81
CA GLU A 447 -44.61 32.82 -66.89
C GLU A 447 -45.35 33.11 -68.19
N LYS A 448 -46.39 33.95 -68.11
CA LYS A 448 -47.13 34.43 -69.28
C LYS A 448 -46.45 35.70 -69.81
N SER A 449 -45.97 35.63 -71.06
CA SER A 449 -45.45 36.80 -71.77
C SER A 449 -46.03 36.84 -73.18
N SER A 450 -46.68 37.96 -73.52
CA SER A 450 -47.21 38.27 -74.86
C SER A 450 -47.93 37.11 -75.57
N GLY A 451 -48.87 36.46 -74.88
CA GLY A 451 -49.71 35.40 -75.46
C GLY A 451 -49.08 34.01 -75.55
N SER A 452 -47.87 33.81 -75.01
CA SER A 452 -47.19 32.50 -74.93
C SER A 452 -46.74 32.17 -73.51
N ASN A 453 -46.79 30.88 -73.13
CA ASN A 453 -46.27 30.38 -71.86
C ASN A 453 -44.78 30.10 -72.01
N LYS A 454 -43.92 30.84 -71.28
CA LYS A 454 -42.47 30.61 -71.25
C LYS A 454 -42.10 29.86 -69.97
N LYS A 455 -41.32 28.78 -70.10
CA LYS A 455 -40.69 28.13 -68.94
C LYS A 455 -39.50 28.96 -68.48
N VAL A 456 -39.46 29.30 -67.19
CA VAL A 456 -38.36 30.02 -66.55
C VAL A 456 -37.91 29.19 -65.35
N TYR A 457 -36.61 29.08 -65.14
CA TYR A 457 -36.04 28.43 -63.96
C TYR A 457 -35.72 29.51 -62.94
N VAL A 458 -36.15 29.30 -61.70
CA VAL A 458 -35.82 30.18 -60.58
C VAL A 458 -35.26 29.35 -59.43
N PRO A 459 -34.40 29.93 -58.57
CA PRO A 459 -33.89 29.23 -57.41
C PRO A 459 -35.01 28.69 -56.52
N ASP A 460 -34.84 27.44 -56.09
CA ASP A 460 -35.58 26.86 -54.97
C ASP A 460 -34.87 27.27 -53.68
N GLU A 461 -35.22 28.47 -53.19
CA GLU A 461 -34.54 29.07 -52.03
C GLU A 461 -34.67 28.22 -50.77
N GLU A 462 -35.80 27.52 -50.61
CA GLU A 462 -36.04 26.65 -49.45
C GLU A 462 -35.14 25.40 -49.50
N ALA A 463 -35.07 24.74 -50.67
CA ALA A 463 -34.20 23.58 -50.85
C ALA A 463 -32.71 23.95 -50.78
N TYR A 464 -32.33 25.12 -51.33
CA TYR A 464 -30.97 25.65 -51.24
C TYR A 464 -30.58 25.96 -49.79
N GLN A 465 -31.41 26.69 -49.05
CA GLN A 465 -31.15 27.05 -47.66
C GLN A 465 -31.01 25.81 -46.78
N LYS A 466 -31.86 24.79 -46.98
CA LYS A 466 -31.75 23.51 -46.28
C LYS A 466 -30.43 22.77 -46.56
N ALA A 467 -29.93 22.84 -47.80
CA ALA A 467 -28.63 22.26 -48.14
C ALA A 467 -27.47 23.05 -47.54
N VAL A 468 -27.59 24.39 -47.43
CA VAL A 468 -26.61 25.24 -46.74
C VAL A 468 -26.57 24.91 -45.26
N GLU A 469 -27.72 24.81 -44.59
CA GLU A 469 -27.84 24.42 -43.18
C GLU A 469 -27.17 23.05 -42.91
N ALA A 470 -27.44 22.05 -43.75
CA ALA A 470 -26.79 20.74 -43.62
C ALA A 470 -25.25 20.81 -43.75
N TYR A 471 -24.73 21.69 -44.61
CA TYR A 471 -23.30 21.92 -44.76
C TYR A 471 -22.70 22.70 -43.57
N GLU A 472 -23.45 23.65 -43.00
CA GLU A 472 -23.06 24.37 -41.78
C GLU A 472 -22.98 23.42 -40.57
N GLU A 473 -23.95 22.52 -40.40
CA GLU A 473 -23.92 21.48 -39.37
C GLU A 473 -22.71 20.54 -39.53
N LYS A 474 -22.39 20.14 -40.77
CA LYS A 474 -21.14 19.40 -41.05
C LYS A 474 -19.93 20.19 -40.60
N THR A 475 -19.87 21.49 -40.92
CA THR A 475 -18.72 22.34 -40.57
C THR A 475 -18.56 22.44 -39.04
N ALA A 476 -19.67 22.48 -38.30
CA ALA A 476 -19.65 22.41 -36.85
C ALA A 476 -19.11 21.06 -36.33
N ARG A 477 -19.56 19.93 -36.90
CA ARG A 477 -19.04 18.59 -36.55
C ARG A 477 -17.57 18.41 -36.90
N ASP A 478 -17.11 18.95 -38.03
CA ASP A 478 -15.68 18.91 -38.42
C ASP A 478 -14.81 19.65 -37.41
N LYS A 479 -15.27 20.82 -36.95
CA LYS A 479 -14.61 21.57 -35.87
C LYS A 479 -14.63 20.78 -34.56
N LEU A 480 -15.75 20.13 -34.22
CA LEU A 480 -15.85 19.29 -33.03
C LEU A 480 -14.85 18.12 -33.08
N ARG A 481 -14.75 17.41 -34.21
CA ARG A 481 -13.75 16.35 -34.44
C ARG A 481 -12.33 16.87 -34.26
N GLU A 482 -12.00 18.04 -34.82
CA GLU A 482 -10.68 18.66 -34.66
C GLU A 482 -10.37 18.97 -33.19
N GLN A 483 -11.35 19.51 -32.46
CA GLN A 483 -11.20 19.80 -31.03
C GLN A 483 -11.04 18.53 -30.19
N LEU A 484 -11.85 17.49 -30.43
CA LEU A 484 -11.74 16.20 -29.74
C LEU A 484 -10.43 15.48 -30.03
N ASN A 485 -9.92 15.55 -31.27
CA ASN A 485 -8.59 15.02 -31.61
C ASN A 485 -7.45 15.83 -30.97
N SER A 486 -7.68 17.10 -30.64
CA SER A 486 -6.70 17.94 -29.93
C SER A 486 -6.77 17.80 -28.41
N LEU A 487 -7.88 17.24 -27.90
CA LEU A 487 -8.07 17.00 -26.48
C LEU A 487 -7.21 15.80 -26.09
N ASP A 488 -6.33 16.01 -25.12
CA ASP A 488 -5.46 14.98 -24.55
C ASP A 488 -6.26 14.03 -23.63
N ILE A 489 -7.42 13.52 -24.08
CA ILE A 489 -8.14 12.40 -23.44
C ILE A 489 -7.42 11.08 -23.76
N SER A 490 -6.09 11.09 -23.86
CA SER A 490 -5.31 9.88 -24.02
C SER A 490 -5.41 9.11 -22.71
N ILE A 491 -6.41 8.23 -22.60
CA ILE A 491 -6.51 7.30 -21.49
C ILE A 491 -5.39 6.29 -21.72
N GLU A 492 -4.37 6.40 -20.88
CA GLU A 492 -3.20 5.55 -20.98
C GLU A 492 -3.61 4.09 -20.82
N LYS A 493 -3.45 3.29 -21.87
CA LYS A 493 -3.64 1.84 -21.74
C LYS A 493 -2.40 1.27 -21.07
N ARG A 494 -2.59 0.66 -19.90
CA ARG A 494 -1.53 -0.09 -19.22
C ARG A 494 -2.00 -1.51 -18.99
N GLN A 495 -1.08 -2.45 -19.16
CA GLN A 495 -1.33 -3.84 -18.85
C GLN A 495 -0.85 -4.14 -17.42
N LEU A 496 -1.71 -4.78 -16.64
CA LEU A 496 -1.31 -5.47 -15.42
C LEU A 496 -1.07 -6.94 -15.77
N CYS A 497 0.06 -7.44 -15.33
CA CYS A 497 0.52 -8.79 -15.56
C CYS A 497 0.80 -9.50 -14.23
N PHE A 498 0.75 -10.83 -14.28
CA PHE A 498 1.08 -11.70 -13.17
C PHE A 498 2.10 -12.74 -13.63
N TYR A 499 3.10 -12.98 -12.78
CA TYR A 499 4.00 -14.11 -12.88
C TYR A 499 3.66 -15.12 -11.80
N GLY A 500 3.55 -16.38 -12.17
CA GLY A 500 3.33 -17.51 -11.27
C GLY A 500 3.42 -18.82 -12.04
N ASP A 501 3.72 -19.92 -11.35
CA ASP A 501 3.98 -21.24 -11.95
C ASP A 501 5.10 -21.25 -13.00
N GLY A 502 6.04 -20.30 -12.91
CA GLY A 502 7.14 -20.15 -13.86
C GLY A 502 6.77 -19.39 -15.14
N GLU A 503 5.53 -18.92 -15.28
CA GLU A 503 5.02 -18.25 -16.48
C GLU A 503 4.48 -16.86 -16.17
N ALA A 504 4.69 -15.93 -17.11
CA ALA A 504 4.16 -14.57 -17.05
C ALA A 504 2.97 -14.41 -18.00
N GLY A 505 1.97 -13.62 -17.63
CA GLY A 505 0.81 -13.34 -18.48
C GLY A 505 0.07 -12.06 -18.12
N VAL A 506 -0.60 -11.46 -19.11
CA VAL A 506 -1.48 -10.31 -18.93
C VAL A 506 -2.77 -10.78 -18.24
N ILE A 507 -3.19 -10.05 -17.21
CA ILE A 507 -4.45 -10.30 -16.48
C ILE A 507 -5.45 -9.15 -16.63
N GLU A 508 -4.98 -7.94 -16.93
CA GLU A 508 -5.81 -6.78 -17.25
C GLU A 508 -5.15 -5.94 -18.35
N GLU A 509 -5.92 -5.58 -19.38
CA GLU A 509 -5.45 -4.83 -20.55
C GLU A 509 -5.55 -3.31 -20.37
N ASN A 510 -6.51 -2.84 -19.57
CA ASN A 510 -6.86 -1.43 -19.44
C ASN A 510 -6.76 -0.95 -17.98
N PHE A 511 -5.66 -1.31 -17.32
CA PHE A 511 -5.37 -0.87 -15.96
C PHE A 511 -5.21 0.65 -15.94
N ASN A 512 -5.95 1.34 -15.06
CA ASN A 512 -6.04 2.81 -15.02
C ASN A 512 -5.52 3.46 -13.73
N GLY A 513 -5.11 2.65 -12.74
CA GLY A 513 -4.35 3.13 -11.58
C GLY A 513 -5.17 3.43 -10.33
N SER A 514 -4.96 2.60 -9.32
CA SER A 514 -4.92 2.88 -7.88
C SER A 514 -4.52 1.54 -7.26
N LEU A 515 -3.21 1.31 -7.13
CA LEU A 515 -2.67 0.03 -6.65
C LEU A 515 -2.71 0.05 -5.13
N ASP A 516 -3.79 -0.49 -4.58
CA ASP A 516 -3.86 -0.79 -3.17
C ASP A 516 -3.50 -2.25 -2.97
N TYR A 517 -2.42 -2.47 -2.21
CA TYR A 517 -1.86 -3.78 -1.93
C TYR A 517 -2.42 -4.28 -0.61
N PRO A 518 -3.39 -5.21 -0.63
CA PRO A 518 -3.83 -5.92 0.55
C PRO A 518 -2.69 -6.84 1.03
N GLY A 519 -1.72 -6.26 1.73
CA GLY A 519 -0.56 -6.97 2.25
C GLY A 519 0.43 -7.30 1.16
N TRP A 520 1.65 -7.63 1.55
CA TRP A 520 2.72 -7.78 0.56
C TRP A 520 2.47 -8.95 -0.41
N ASN A 521 1.53 -9.86 -0.09
CA ASN A 521 1.52 -11.21 -0.63
C ASN A 521 0.14 -11.84 -0.98
N LYS A 522 -1.00 -11.14 -0.88
CA LYS A 522 -2.32 -11.80 -1.03
C LYS A 522 -3.08 -11.46 -2.31
N GLY A 523 -2.91 -10.27 -2.88
CA GLY A 523 -3.57 -9.89 -4.12
C GLY A 523 -3.41 -8.41 -4.44
N ILE A 524 -4.16 -7.93 -5.43
CA ILE A 524 -4.17 -6.52 -5.83
C ILE A 524 -5.62 -6.03 -5.98
N ILE A 525 -5.87 -4.82 -5.50
CA ILE A 525 -7.10 -4.06 -5.79
C ILE A 525 -6.70 -2.89 -6.71
N TYR A 526 -7.47 -2.68 -7.78
CA TYR A 526 -7.14 -1.70 -8.81
C TYR A 526 -8.35 -1.19 -9.59
N GLU A 527 -8.17 -0.11 -10.33
CA GLU A 527 -9.15 0.41 -11.30
C GLU A 527 -8.82 -0.03 -12.72
N SER A 528 -9.85 -0.44 -13.47
CA SER A 528 -9.78 -0.74 -14.91
C SER A 528 -10.85 0.03 -15.66
N ILE A 529 -10.50 0.55 -16.84
CA ILE A 529 -11.47 1.19 -17.74
C ILE A 529 -11.89 0.18 -18.80
N LYS A 530 -13.19 -0.09 -18.90
CA LYS A 530 -13.76 -1.03 -19.87
C LYS A 530 -14.72 -0.30 -20.80
N PRO A 531 -14.23 0.25 -21.94
CA PRO A 531 -15.06 1.01 -22.86
C PRO A 531 -16.31 0.22 -23.29
N PRO A 532 -17.42 0.92 -23.58
CA PRO A 532 -18.68 0.27 -23.91
C PRO A 532 -18.58 -0.50 -25.24
N SER A 533 -18.89 -1.79 -25.21
CA SER A 533 -18.87 -2.66 -26.41
C SER A 533 -20.11 -2.52 -27.29
N GLU A 534 -21.26 -2.12 -26.72
CA GLU A 534 -22.56 -2.14 -27.41
C GLU A 534 -23.22 -0.77 -27.60
N LYS A 535 -22.96 0.20 -26.70
CA LYS A 535 -23.65 1.50 -26.72
C LYS A 535 -22.68 2.65 -26.48
N LYS A 536 -22.14 3.19 -27.58
CA LYS A 536 -21.35 4.42 -27.60
C LYS A 536 -22.26 5.65 -27.67
N LEU A 537 -21.77 6.79 -27.22
CA LEU A 537 -22.37 8.10 -27.45
C LEU A 537 -22.32 8.42 -28.95
N LYS A 538 -23.21 9.26 -29.49
CA LYS A 538 -23.12 9.67 -30.91
C LYS A 538 -22.54 11.06 -31.04
N LEU A 539 -21.68 11.25 -32.05
CA LEU A 539 -21.14 12.59 -32.34
C LEU A 539 -22.26 13.59 -32.67
N SER A 540 -23.32 13.13 -33.35
CA SER A 540 -24.46 13.99 -33.70
C SER A 540 -25.24 14.52 -32.51
N ASP A 541 -25.10 13.92 -31.32
CA ASP A 541 -25.89 14.28 -30.15
C ASP A 541 -25.33 15.55 -29.46
N PHE A 542 -24.09 15.94 -29.76
CA PHE A 542 -23.43 17.08 -29.12
C PHE A 542 -23.60 18.37 -29.92
N GLN A 543 -23.96 19.46 -29.24
CA GLN A 543 -24.03 20.79 -29.85
C GLN A 543 -22.66 21.45 -29.96
N ASP A 544 -21.80 21.22 -28.97
CA ASP A 544 -20.47 21.82 -28.91
C ASP A 544 -19.45 20.94 -28.17
N PHE A 545 -18.21 21.44 -28.11
CA PHE A 545 -17.09 20.74 -27.50
C PHE A 545 -17.22 20.56 -25.99
N ALA A 546 -17.79 21.51 -25.26
CA ALA A 546 -17.90 21.40 -23.80
C ALA A 546 -18.92 20.32 -23.41
N GLU A 547 -20.01 20.21 -24.17
CA GLU A 547 -20.99 19.13 -24.01
C GLU A 547 -20.36 17.76 -24.33
N ALA A 548 -19.62 17.66 -25.44
CA ALA A 548 -18.93 16.42 -25.81
C ALA A 548 -17.87 16.01 -24.78
N GLU A 549 -17.02 16.95 -24.33
CA GLU A 549 -15.98 16.73 -23.32
C GLU A 549 -16.59 16.20 -22.02
N SER A 550 -17.61 16.88 -21.49
CA SER A 550 -18.31 16.44 -20.27
C SER A 550 -18.94 15.06 -20.42
N ALA A 551 -19.61 14.79 -21.54
CA ALA A 551 -20.26 13.50 -21.76
C ALA A 551 -19.25 12.35 -21.90
N ILE A 552 -18.08 12.60 -22.52
CA ILE A 552 -16.99 11.63 -22.61
C ILE A 552 -16.40 11.37 -21.22
N GLU A 553 -16.13 12.41 -20.43
CA GLU A 553 -15.62 12.25 -19.05
C GLU A 553 -16.56 11.40 -18.19
N THR A 554 -17.87 11.68 -18.23
CA THR A 554 -18.89 10.86 -17.57
C THR A 554 -18.85 9.42 -18.07
N ALA A 555 -18.82 9.21 -19.40
CA ALA A 555 -18.78 7.86 -19.96
C ALA A 555 -17.50 7.11 -19.56
N VAL A 556 -16.34 7.76 -19.49
CA VAL A 556 -15.10 7.14 -18.99
C VAL A 556 -15.30 6.67 -17.56
N PHE A 557 -15.82 7.52 -16.69
CA PHE A 557 -16.05 7.19 -15.30
C PHE A 557 -17.08 6.05 -15.10
N GLU A 558 -18.21 6.11 -15.81
CA GLU A 558 -19.25 5.05 -15.77
C GLU A 558 -18.71 3.68 -16.24
N ASN A 559 -17.68 3.69 -17.08
CA ASN A 559 -17.01 2.51 -17.60
C ASN A 559 -15.72 2.16 -16.82
N THR A 560 -15.38 2.91 -15.77
CA THR A 560 -14.39 2.50 -14.78
C THR A 560 -14.99 1.47 -13.83
N ALA A 561 -14.25 0.42 -13.53
CA ALA A 561 -14.61 -0.56 -12.54
C ALA A 561 -13.45 -0.76 -11.56
N VAL A 562 -13.79 -0.83 -10.27
CA VAL A 562 -12.88 -1.38 -9.27
C VAL A 562 -12.85 -2.90 -9.43
N CYS A 563 -11.64 -3.45 -9.52
CA CYS A 563 -11.34 -4.85 -9.68
C CYS A 563 -10.43 -5.33 -8.55
N ALA A 564 -10.49 -6.61 -8.23
CA ALA A 564 -9.51 -7.28 -7.39
C ALA A 564 -9.03 -8.57 -8.06
N THR A 565 -7.80 -8.94 -7.77
CA THR A 565 -7.20 -10.19 -8.24
C THR A 565 -6.39 -10.84 -7.13
N ALA A 566 -6.42 -12.17 -7.09
CA ALA A 566 -5.48 -13.00 -6.37
C ALA A 566 -4.97 -14.06 -7.35
N GLY A 567 -3.66 -14.07 -7.58
CA GLY A 567 -3.07 -14.76 -8.72
C GLY A 567 -3.55 -14.20 -10.08
N ARG A 568 -4.10 -15.08 -10.92
CA ARG A 568 -4.54 -14.76 -12.29
C ARG A 568 -6.02 -14.42 -12.40
N ASP A 569 -6.82 -14.73 -11.38
CA ASP A 569 -8.27 -14.61 -11.45
C ASP A 569 -8.71 -13.19 -11.08
N VAL A 570 -9.28 -12.48 -12.05
CA VAL A 570 -9.76 -11.10 -11.90
C VAL A 570 -11.25 -11.09 -11.60
N THR A 571 -11.63 -10.38 -10.54
CA THR A 571 -13.03 -10.14 -10.15
C THR A 571 -13.36 -8.65 -10.21
N ALA A 572 -14.42 -8.30 -10.94
CA ALA A 572 -14.98 -6.95 -10.92
C ALA A 572 -15.84 -6.77 -9.65
N ILE A 573 -15.58 -5.70 -8.89
CA ILE A 573 -16.24 -5.41 -7.62
C ILE A 573 -17.40 -4.43 -7.83
N ALA A 574 -17.13 -3.30 -8.47
CA ALA A 574 -18.08 -2.21 -8.57
C ALA A 574 -17.88 -1.42 -9.88
N PRO A 575 -18.73 -1.66 -10.90
CA PRO A 575 -18.78 -0.84 -12.11
C PRO A 575 -19.32 0.57 -11.81
N GLY A 576 -18.75 1.60 -12.42
CA GLY A 576 -19.12 3.00 -12.21
C GLY A 576 -18.64 3.57 -10.88
N PHE A 577 -17.57 3.01 -10.31
CA PHE A 577 -16.95 3.48 -9.07
C PHE A 577 -15.43 3.56 -9.21
N GLY A 578 -14.84 4.53 -8.52
CA GLY A 578 -13.40 4.63 -8.26
C GLY A 578 -13.05 4.32 -6.80
N ILE A 579 -11.77 4.13 -6.52
CA ILE A 579 -11.21 3.91 -5.18
C ILE A 579 -10.92 5.28 -4.55
N TYR A 580 -11.61 5.59 -3.46
CA TYR A 580 -11.35 6.80 -2.67
C TYR A 580 -10.26 6.56 -1.61
N GLN A 581 -10.37 5.44 -0.90
CA GLN A 581 -9.46 5.04 0.17
C GLN A 581 -9.50 3.52 0.31
N SER A 582 -8.40 2.92 0.76
CA SER A 582 -8.41 1.55 1.27
C SER A 582 -7.63 1.42 2.57
N SER A 583 -7.87 0.30 3.26
CA SER A 583 -7.11 -0.16 4.42
C SER A 583 -7.05 -1.68 4.39
N PHE A 584 -6.05 -2.26 5.02
CA PHE A 584 -5.82 -3.70 4.99
C PHE A 584 -5.24 -4.21 6.30
N GLU A 585 -5.62 -5.44 6.66
CA GLU A 585 -5.10 -6.20 7.79
C GLU A 585 -4.35 -7.45 7.31
N GLU A 586 -3.03 -7.49 7.55
CA GLU A 586 -2.12 -8.48 6.97
C GLU A 586 -2.32 -9.89 7.50
N GLU A 587 -2.52 -10.02 8.81
CA GLU A 587 -2.73 -11.31 9.43
C GLU A 587 -3.95 -12.03 8.84
N THR A 588 -5.03 -11.28 8.56
CA THR A 588 -6.30 -11.86 8.12
C THR A 588 -6.47 -11.87 6.61
N GLY A 589 -5.78 -11.01 5.84
CA GLY A 589 -6.00 -10.89 4.40
C GLY A 589 -7.23 -10.09 4.01
N ILE A 590 -7.73 -9.25 4.93
CA ILE A 590 -8.95 -8.48 4.76
C ILE A 590 -8.61 -7.06 4.34
N ALA A 591 -9.22 -6.61 3.25
CA ALA A 591 -9.18 -5.22 2.78
C ALA A 591 -10.54 -4.56 2.91
N GLY A 592 -10.54 -3.31 3.38
CA GLY A 592 -11.67 -2.39 3.30
C GLY A 592 -11.40 -1.38 2.19
N VAL A 593 -12.36 -1.22 1.27
CA VAL A 593 -12.25 -0.31 0.13
C VAL A 593 -13.43 0.65 0.17
N LEU A 594 -13.13 1.92 0.33
CA LEU A 594 -14.07 3.01 0.28
C LEU A 594 -14.15 3.51 -1.17
N LEU A 595 -15.32 3.37 -1.76
CA LEU A 595 -15.57 3.70 -3.16
C LEU A 595 -16.11 5.12 -3.30
N HIS A 596 -15.94 5.75 -4.47
CA HIS A 596 -16.65 6.99 -4.84
C HIS A 596 -17.35 6.84 -6.19
N ASN A 597 -18.46 7.54 -6.38
CA ASN A 597 -19.12 7.65 -7.68
C ASN A 597 -18.67 8.93 -8.43
N GLU A 598 -19.29 9.21 -9.58
CA GLU A 598 -18.93 10.34 -10.45
C GLU A 598 -19.10 11.69 -9.75
N GLU A 599 -20.16 11.81 -8.95
CA GLU A 599 -20.47 13.00 -8.17
C GLU A 599 -19.51 13.18 -6.97
N ASN A 600 -18.50 12.31 -6.82
CA ASN A 600 -17.60 12.22 -5.66
C ASN A 600 -18.36 12.07 -4.32
N ILE A 601 -19.59 11.57 -4.39
CA ILE A 601 -20.33 11.17 -3.19
C ILE A 601 -19.73 9.83 -2.79
N ILE A 602 -19.14 9.77 -1.59
CA ILE A 602 -18.53 8.57 -1.02
C ILE A 602 -19.66 7.64 -0.55
N PRO A 603 -20.08 6.64 -1.35
CA PRO A 603 -21.39 6.07 -1.16
C PRO A 603 -21.31 4.70 -0.51
N LYS A 604 -20.13 4.06 -0.46
CA LYS A 604 -20.04 2.62 -0.21
C LYS A 604 -18.68 2.18 0.31
N LEU A 605 -18.69 1.48 1.44
CA LEU A 605 -17.57 0.70 1.96
C LEU A 605 -17.77 -0.76 1.58
N VAL A 606 -16.75 -1.35 0.96
CA VAL A 606 -16.72 -2.75 0.55
C VAL A 606 -15.63 -3.48 1.30
N ARG A 607 -15.94 -4.69 1.76
CA ARG A 607 -14.99 -5.66 2.28
C ARG A 607 -14.57 -6.61 1.16
N ILE A 608 -13.27 -6.84 1.06
CA ILE A 608 -12.67 -7.86 0.19
C ILE A 608 -11.82 -8.74 1.09
N ASP A 609 -12.14 -10.02 1.13
CA ASP A 609 -11.43 -11.01 1.91
C ASP A 609 -10.72 -11.96 0.95
N ILE A 610 -9.38 -11.92 0.98
CA ILE A 610 -8.52 -12.66 0.08
C ILE A 610 -8.03 -13.91 0.78
N GLN A 611 -8.59 -15.05 0.37
CA GLN A 611 -8.30 -16.35 0.96
C GLN A 611 -6.92 -16.85 0.52
N GLU A 612 -6.32 -17.74 1.31
CA GLU A 612 -5.02 -18.37 0.98
C GLU A 612 -5.04 -19.15 -0.33
N ASP A 613 -6.20 -19.67 -0.74
CA ASP A 613 -6.37 -20.41 -2.00
C ASP A 613 -6.57 -19.50 -3.22
N GLY A 614 -6.49 -18.18 -3.04
CA GLY A 614 -6.73 -17.18 -4.09
C GLY A 614 -8.20 -16.83 -4.32
N THR A 615 -9.14 -17.37 -3.54
CA THR A 615 -10.56 -17.01 -3.65
C THR A 615 -10.83 -15.62 -3.06
N LEU A 616 -11.65 -14.83 -3.74
CA LEU A 616 -12.08 -13.51 -3.29
C LEU A 616 -13.52 -13.55 -2.75
N ASN A 617 -13.69 -13.16 -1.48
CA ASN A 617 -15.00 -12.96 -0.86
C ASN A 617 -15.29 -11.45 -0.74
N ILE A 618 -16.31 -10.97 -1.47
CA ILE A 618 -16.62 -9.54 -1.55
C ILE A 618 -17.99 -9.29 -0.91
N ALA A 619 -18.08 -8.30 -0.03
CA ALA A 619 -19.33 -7.91 0.63
C ALA A 619 -19.42 -6.39 0.80
N GLU A 620 -20.60 -5.82 0.57
CA GLU A 620 -20.89 -4.45 1.00
C GLU A 620 -21.01 -4.40 2.53
N VAL A 621 -20.33 -3.43 3.14
CA VAL A 621 -20.33 -3.24 4.59
C VAL A 621 -21.34 -2.18 5.00
N ASP A 622 -21.26 -0.99 4.39
CA ASP A 622 -22.14 0.14 4.68
C ASP A 622 -22.11 1.17 3.53
N GLN A 623 -23.03 2.13 3.60
CA GLN A 623 -23.15 3.26 2.68
C GLN A 623 -23.00 4.61 3.40
N ASN A 624 -22.74 5.66 2.62
CA ASN A 624 -22.51 7.03 3.12
C ASN A 624 -21.38 7.09 4.18
N VAL A 625 -20.30 6.35 3.92
CA VAL A 625 -19.11 6.33 4.79
C VAL A 625 -18.21 7.47 4.39
N THR A 626 -17.78 8.29 5.35
CA THR A 626 -16.90 9.44 5.09
C THR A 626 -15.43 9.06 5.11
N TYR A 627 -15.03 8.20 6.04
CA TYR A 627 -13.62 7.84 6.24
C TYR A 627 -13.49 6.42 6.79
N LEU A 628 -12.63 5.60 6.19
CA LEU A 628 -12.26 4.29 6.73
C LEU A 628 -11.09 4.50 7.71
N SER A 629 -11.31 4.19 8.99
CA SER A 629 -10.33 4.45 10.05
C SER A 629 -9.32 3.31 10.23
N CYS A 630 -9.79 2.11 10.53
CA CYS A 630 -8.94 0.94 10.70
C CYS A 630 -9.71 -0.38 10.56
N ILE A 631 -8.96 -1.49 10.46
CA ILE A 631 -9.46 -2.85 10.49
C ILE A 631 -8.80 -3.54 11.69
N LEU A 632 -9.59 -4.27 12.48
CA LEU A 632 -9.10 -5.05 13.62
C LEU A 632 -9.84 -6.37 13.73
N ASN A 633 -9.12 -7.49 13.64
CA ASN A 633 -9.63 -8.85 13.58
C ASN A 633 -10.77 -8.99 12.56
N GLY A 634 -10.58 -8.37 11.40
CA GLY A 634 -11.56 -8.31 10.33
C GLY A 634 -12.79 -7.42 10.58
N SER A 635 -12.94 -6.79 11.73
CA SER A 635 -14.01 -5.81 11.96
C SER A 635 -13.59 -4.46 11.40
N MET A 636 -14.47 -3.78 10.66
CA MET A 636 -14.13 -2.49 10.03
C MET A 636 -14.66 -1.32 10.84
N TYR A 637 -13.78 -0.37 11.15
CA TYR A 637 -14.10 0.84 11.89
C TYR A 637 -14.01 2.05 10.97
N TYR A 638 -15.08 2.85 10.95
CA TYR A 638 -15.21 3.95 9.99
C TYR A 638 -16.10 5.08 10.53
N ILE A 639 -15.98 6.25 9.92
CA ILE A 639 -16.67 7.49 10.29
C ILE A 639 -17.80 7.79 9.31
N LYS A 640 -18.96 8.21 9.84
CA LYS A 640 -20.10 8.75 9.08
C LYS A 640 -20.51 10.11 9.63
N ASP A 641 -21.31 10.84 8.85
CA ASP A 641 -21.91 12.12 9.27
C ASP A 641 -20.85 13.16 9.73
N GLU A 642 -19.76 13.29 8.97
CA GLU A 642 -18.65 14.18 9.33
C GLU A 642 -19.05 15.67 9.29
N ASN A 643 -18.67 16.41 10.32
CA ASN A 643 -18.65 17.87 10.38
C ASN A 643 -17.40 18.35 11.14
N ASN A 644 -16.61 19.24 10.53
CA ASN A 644 -15.37 19.78 11.10
C ASN A 644 -14.43 18.69 11.67
N SER A 645 -14.07 17.71 10.84
CA SER A 645 -13.18 16.59 11.21
C SER A 645 -13.72 15.63 12.28
N LYS A 646 -14.99 15.76 12.68
CA LYS A 646 -15.64 14.89 13.66
C LYS A 646 -16.85 14.20 13.08
N GLY A 647 -17.16 13.00 13.50
CA GLY A 647 -18.37 12.31 13.07
C GLY A 647 -18.76 11.18 14.02
N ASP A 648 -19.67 10.34 13.55
CA ASP A 648 -20.07 9.14 14.26
C ASP A 648 -19.12 8.00 13.92
N LEU A 649 -18.63 7.30 14.94
CA LEU A 649 -17.85 6.08 14.78
C LEU A 649 -18.79 4.90 14.62
N TRP A 650 -18.56 4.09 13.59
CA TRP A 650 -19.30 2.88 13.28
C TRP A 650 -18.38 1.68 13.16
N CYS A 651 -18.93 0.50 13.42
CA CYS A 651 -18.29 -0.78 13.21
C CYS A 651 -19.29 -1.76 12.58
N ASP A 652 -18.98 -2.27 11.38
CA ASP A 652 -19.79 -3.26 10.63
C ASP A 652 -21.30 -2.97 10.64
N GLY A 653 -21.69 -1.74 10.32
CA GLY A 653 -23.09 -1.29 10.24
C GLY A 653 -23.73 -0.90 11.58
N LYS A 654 -22.98 -0.96 12.69
CA LYS A 654 -23.44 -0.56 14.03
C LYS A 654 -22.75 0.72 14.49
N LYS A 655 -23.54 1.75 14.83
CA LYS A 655 -23.03 2.97 15.46
C LYS A 655 -22.46 2.64 16.84
N ILE A 656 -21.24 3.10 17.09
CA ILE A 656 -20.49 2.90 18.34
C ILE A 656 -20.59 4.16 19.19
N ASP A 657 -20.11 5.29 18.71
CA ASP A 657 -20.05 6.56 19.46
C ASP A 657 -20.25 7.77 18.54
N THR A 658 -20.36 8.97 19.12
CA THR A 658 -20.54 10.24 18.41
C THR A 658 -19.48 11.26 18.81
N ASP A 659 -19.40 12.37 18.08
CA ASP A 659 -18.38 13.43 18.18
C ASP A 659 -16.93 12.89 18.17
N VAL A 660 -16.68 11.85 17.38
CA VAL A 660 -15.37 11.19 17.27
C VAL A 660 -14.50 11.90 16.26
N TYR A 661 -13.28 12.26 16.65
CA TYR A 661 -12.29 12.86 15.74
C TYR A 661 -11.81 11.84 14.71
N LYS A 662 -11.97 12.15 13.42
CA LYS A 662 -11.91 11.15 12.36
C LYS A 662 -10.57 10.43 12.19
N TYR A 663 -9.46 11.08 12.56
CA TYR A 663 -8.11 10.53 12.44
C TYR A 663 -7.63 9.78 13.70
N SER A 664 -8.44 9.75 14.76
CA SER A 664 -8.09 9.14 16.04
C SER A 664 -8.27 7.63 16.15
N PRO A 665 -9.25 6.96 15.49
CA PRO A 665 -9.50 5.54 15.75
C PRO A 665 -8.35 4.66 15.28
N ARG A 666 -7.75 3.90 16.20
CA ARG A 666 -6.63 2.99 15.94
C ARG A 666 -6.72 1.71 16.78
N PRO A 667 -6.26 0.56 16.26
CA PRO A 667 -6.19 -0.67 17.05
C PRO A 667 -5.13 -0.56 18.16
N LEU A 668 -5.42 -1.14 19.32
CA LEU A 668 -4.44 -1.48 20.34
C LEU A 668 -4.00 -2.93 20.15
N SER A 669 -2.69 -3.14 20.10
CA SER A 669 -2.07 -4.41 19.71
C SER A 669 -2.33 -5.55 20.71
N GLU A 670 -2.35 -5.28 22.02
CA GLU A 670 -2.55 -6.32 23.05
C GLU A 670 -4.02 -6.48 23.46
N ALA A 671 -4.77 -5.38 23.51
CA ALA A 671 -6.12 -5.36 24.10
C ALA A 671 -7.24 -5.80 23.14
N LEU A 672 -6.92 -6.04 21.86
CA LEU A 672 -7.91 -6.28 20.79
C LEU A 672 -9.06 -5.25 20.80
N SER A 673 -8.74 -4.00 21.11
CA SER A 673 -9.71 -2.91 21.20
C SER A 673 -9.30 -1.75 20.31
N VAL A 674 -10.26 -0.93 19.91
CA VAL A 674 -10.00 0.32 19.17
C VAL A 674 -10.04 1.48 20.15
N VAL A 675 -8.97 2.27 20.16
CA VAL A 675 -8.89 3.53 20.89
C VAL A 675 -9.21 4.69 19.95
N TYR A 676 -9.92 5.68 20.45
CA TYR A 676 -10.31 6.88 19.70
C TYR A 676 -10.52 8.08 20.64
N ALA A 677 -10.60 9.27 20.07
CA ALA A 677 -10.90 10.51 20.77
C ALA A 677 -12.31 11.01 20.42
N SER A 678 -13.15 11.23 21.43
CA SER A 678 -14.38 12.04 21.31
C SER A 678 -14.18 13.45 21.86
N ASP A 679 -15.09 14.37 21.58
CA ASP A 679 -15.07 15.72 22.14
C ASP A 679 -13.75 16.48 21.86
N TYR A 680 -13.08 16.13 20.75
CA TYR A 680 -11.76 16.65 20.43
C TYR A 680 -11.81 18.15 20.13
N ASN A 681 -10.85 18.89 20.64
CA ASN A 681 -10.71 20.32 20.38
C ASN A 681 -9.42 20.55 19.60
N GLU A 682 -9.55 20.92 18.32
CA GLU A 682 -8.38 21.16 17.44
C GLU A 682 -7.49 22.31 17.94
N GLU A 683 -8.06 23.38 18.51
CA GLU A 683 -7.27 24.52 19.05
C GLU A 683 -6.46 24.14 20.30
N LYS A 684 -6.99 23.25 21.11
CA LYS A 684 -6.32 22.74 22.32
C LYS A 684 -5.55 21.44 22.08
N GLN A 685 -5.71 20.84 20.90
CA GLN A 685 -5.15 19.55 20.48
C GLN A 685 -5.40 18.44 21.50
N ARG A 686 -6.61 18.36 22.06
CA ARG A 686 -6.93 17.37 23.10
C ARG A 686 -8.40 16.96 23.08
N GLY A 687 -8.69 15.74 23.54
CA GLY A 687 -10.06 15.20 23.60
C GLY A 687 -10.25 14.16 24.69
N VAL A 688 -11.42 13.54 24.72
CA VAL A 688 -11.74 12.43 25.62
C VAL A 688 -11.32 11.12 24.96
N MET A 689 -10.29 10.47 25.50
CA MET A 689 -9.82 9.19 25.02
C MET A 689 -10.73 8.07 25.53
N LYS A 690 -11.21 7.24 24.60
CA LYS A 690 -12.06 6.08 24.88
C LYS A 690 -11.49 4.84 24.19
N SER A 691 -11.85 3.67 24.70
CA SER A 691 -11.63 2.39 24.02
C SER A 691 -12.95 1.65 23.81
N TYR A 692 -12.97 0.82 22.76
CA TYR A 692 -14.08 -0.09 22.47
C TYR A 692 -13.54 -1.49 22.18
N ASP A 693 -13.98 -2.47 22.96
CA ASP A 693 -13.52 -3.87 22.90
C ASP A 693 -14.37 -4.77 21.97
N GLY A 694 -15.27 -4.17 21.19
CA GLY A 694 -16.27 -4.89 20.40
C GLY A 694 -17.62 -5.08 21.12
N THR A 695 -17.68 -4.81 22.43
CA THR A 695 -18.90 -4.97 23.24
C THR A 695 -19.28 -3.70 24.00
N GLU A 696 -18.33 -3.07 24.70
CA GLU A 696 -18.57 -1.89 25.54
C GLU A 696 -17.56 -0.78 25.28
N ILE A 697 -17.99 0.45 25.55
CA ILE A 697 -17.16 1.65 25.48
C ILE A 697 -16.67 1.97 26.88
N LYS A 698 -15.36 2.17 27.01
CA LYS A 698 -14.71 2.59 28.26
C LYS A 698 -14.04 3.94 28.06
N THR A 699 -14.40 4.93 28.86
CA THR A 699 -13.62 6.17 28.95
C THR A 699 -12.29 5.87 29.65
N ILE A 700 -11.19 6.22 29.00
CA ILE A 700 -9.84 6.11 29.54
C ILE A 700 -9.51 7.38 30.30
N ALA A 701 -9.40 8.52 29.62
CA ALA A 701 -9.05 9.80 30.23
C ALA A 701 -9.67 10.99 29.47
N GLU A 702 -9.79 12.12 30.17
CA GLU A 702 -10.19 13.41 29.61
C GLU A 702 -8.94 14.26 29.27
N ASP A 703 -9.13 15.27 28.41
CA ASP A 703 -8.09 16.23 28.02
C ASP A 703 -6.78 15.58 27.51
N VAL A 704 -6.90 14.46 26.78
CA VAL A 704 -5.75 13.69 26.27
C VAL A 704 -5.25 14.26 24.95
N HIS A 705 -3.94 14.50 24.88
CA HIS A 705 -3.23 14.98 23.70
C HIS A 705 -2.53 13.84 22.93
N MET A 706 -1.91 12.90 23.66
CA MET A 706 -1.06 11.86 23.09
C MET A 706 -1.08 10.62 24.00
N TYR A 707 -0.85 9.44 23.42
CA TYR A 707 -0.68 8.21 24.18
C TYR A 707 0.38 7.28 23.57
N LEU A 708 0.85 6.30 24.34
CA LEU A 708 1.74 5.22 23.93
C LEU A 708 1.28 3.91 24.57
N GLU A 709 1.13 2.85 23.77
CA GLU A 709 0.88 1.50 24.27
C GLU A 709 2.18 0.90 24.83
N LEU A 710 2.11 0.32 26.02
CA LEU A 710 3.20 -0.34 26.73
C LEU A 710 2.82 -1.81 26.94
N PRO A 711 3.33 -2.75 26.12
CA PRO A 711 2.95 -4.15 26.19
C PRO A 711 3.06 -4.72 27.61
N GLY A 712 2.03 -5.44 28.08
CA GLY A 712 1.99 -6.01 29.43
C GLY A 712 2.01 -5.01 30.61
N THR A 713 2.04 -3.70 30.35
CA THR A 713 2.11 -2.65 31.39
C THR A 713 0.87 -1.75 31.38
N GLY A 714 0.39 -1.32 30.21
CA GLY A 714 -0.77 -0.44 30.08
C GLY A 714 -0.59 0.63 29.00
N LEU A 715 -1.11 1.83 29.23
CA LEU A 715 -0.98 2.98 28.33
C LEU A 715 -0.30 4.14 29.05
N ALA A 716 0.75 4.72 28.48
CA ALA A 716 1.22 6.03 28.89
C ALA A 716 0.40 7.11 28.19
N VAL A 717 -0.21 8.00 28.96
CA VAL A 717 -1.20 8.98 28.50
C VAL A 717 -0.73 10.38 28.90
N LEU A 718 -0.56 11.25 27.91
CA LEU A 718 -0.30 12.67 28.10
C LEU A 718 -1.63 13.43 28.10
N SER A 719 -2.06 13.83 29.29
CA SER A 719 -3.36 14.47 29.56
C SER A 719 -3.20 15.86 30.14
N ASP A 720 -4.30 16.60 30.31
CA ASP A 720 -4.30 17.97 30.85
C ASP A 720 -3.38 18.93 30.05
N TYR A 721 -3.17 18.64 28.76
CA TYR A 721 -2.20 19.34 27.92
C TYR A 721 -2.61 20.78 27.61
N SER A 722 -1.70 21.73 27.81
CA SER A 722 -1.87 23.15 27.51
C SER A 722 -1.26 23.46 26.15
N SER A 723 -2.06 23.83 25.14
CA SER A 723 -1.53 24.30 23.85
C SER A 723 -0.78 25.63 23.95
N LYS A 724 -0.90 26.34 25.07
CA LYS A 724 -0.14 27.57 25.36
C LYS A 724 1.24 27.27 25.93
N ASP A 725 1.32 26.34 26.88
CA ASP A 725 2.56 26.00 27.57
C ASP A 725 3.29 24.82 26.89
N LEU A 726 2.63 24.20 25.91
CA LEU A 726 3.08 23.01 25.18
C LEU A 726 3.48 21.86 26.12
N ALA A 727 2.71 21.68 27.20
CA ALA A 727 3.01 20.67 28.21
C ALA A 727 1.74 20.20 28.95
N GLY A 728 1.79 18.99 29.52
CA GLY A 728 0.73 18.38 30.32
C GLY A 728 1.25 17.33 31.31
N ASP A 729 0.35 16.51 31.81
CA ASP A 729 0.65 15.45 32.79
C ASP A 729 0.76 14.10 32.10
N LEU A 730 1.90 13.46 32.26
CA LEU A 730 2.16 12.09 31.83
C LEU A 730 1.68 11.13 32.93
N LYS A 731 0.73 10.25 32.58
CA LYS A 731 0.12 9.30 33.51
C LYS A 731 0.20 7.89 32.92
N LEU A 732 0.37 6.88 33.76
CA LEU A 732 0.20 5.48 33.38
C LEU A 732 -1.26 5.08 33.64
N TYR A 733 -1.89 4.50 32.64
CA TYR A 733 -3.19 3.83 32.73
C TYR A 733 -3.00 2.32 32.67
N THR A 734 -3.35 1.60 33.74
CA THR A 734 -3.22 0.14 33.77
C THR A 734 -4.52 -0.56 33.39
N GLU A 735 -4.44 -1.86 33.05
CA GLU A 735 -5.62 -2.67 32.67
C GLU A 735 -6.74 -2.66 33.73
N ASP A 736 -6.35 -2.64 35.01
CA ASP A 736 -7.28 -2.52 36.15
C ASP A 736 -8.04 -1.19 36.18
N GLY A 737 -7.74 -0.26 35.27
CA GLY A 737 -8.37 1.05 35.14
C GLY A 737 -7.79 2.12 36.07
N ASN A 738 -6.61 1.88 36.64
CA ASN A 738 -5.98 2.83 37.57
C ASN A 738 -5.08 3.82 36.82
N PHE A 739 -5.08 5.06 37.27
CA PHE A 739 -4.12 6.08 36.85
C PHE A 739 -3.06 6.33 37.93
N SER A 740 -1.80 6.38 37.52
CA SER A 740 -0.71 6.89 38.34
C SER A 740 0.04 7.99 37.59
N LEU A 741 0.22 9.14 38.23
CA LEU A 741 1.05 10.22 37.70
C LEU A 741 2.50 9.75 37.60
N LEU A 742 3.06 9.83 36.40
CA LEU A 742 4.45 9.54 36.11
C LEU A 742 5.26 10.84 36.18
N ASP A 743 4.86 11.88 35.45
CA ASP A 743 5.49 13.19 35.49
C ASP A 743 4.54 14.33 35.11
N GLU A 744 4.89 15.55 35.50
CA GLU A 744 4.15 16.78 35.21
C GLU A 744 4.98 17.67 34.27
N ASN A 745 4.33 18.57 33.53
CA ASN A 745 4.96 19.47 32.56
C ASN A 745 5.73 18.72 31.45
N VAL A 746 5.17 17.59 31.00
CA VAL A 746 5.70 16.81 29.88
C VAL A 746 5.21 17.41 28.58
N GLU A 747 6.12 17.66 27.65
CA GLU A 747 5.86 18.30 26.36
C GLU A 747 5.40 17.28 25.30
N SER A 748 6.03 16.11 25.25
CA SER A 748 5.73 15.09 24.23
C SER A 748 6.19 13.71 24.68
N ILE A 749 5.47 12.66 24.28
CA ILE A 749 5.97 11.29 24.34
C ILE A 749 6.70 11.02 23.01
N LEU A 750 7.98 10.67 23.06
CA LEU A 750 8.83 10.56 21.87
C LEU A 750 8.40 9.41 20.95
N GLN A 751 7.81 8.34 21.49
CA GLN A 751 7.21 7.27 20.68
C GLN A 751 5.68 7.35 20.63
N GLY A 752 5.10 8.39 21.23
CA GLY A 752 3.67 8.51 21.36
C GLY A 752 2.96 8.89 20.07
N VAL A 753 1.71 8.44 20.00
CA VAL A 753 0.75 8.66 18.93
C VAL A 753 -0.15 9.84 19.31
N LEU A 754 -0.22 10.84 18.42
CA LEU A 754 -1.12 11.99 18.56
C LEU A 754 -2.57 11.61 18.30
N PHE A 755 -3.49 12.25 19.02
CA PHE A 755 -4.92 12.14 18.76
C PHE A 755 -5.39 12.97 17.59
#